data_AF-A0ABD7N6S9-F1
#
_entry.id   AF-A0ABD7N6S9-F1
#
_cell.length_a   1.000
_cell.length_b   1.000
_cell.length_c   1.000
_cell.angle_alpha   90.00
_cell.angle_beta   90.00
_cell.angle_gamma   90.00
#
_symmetry.space_group_name_H-M   'P 1'
#
loop_
_entity.id
_entity.type
_entity.pdbx_description
1 polymer ?
#
loop_
_entity_poly.entity_id
_entity_poly.type
_entity_poly.pdbx_seq_one_letter_code
_entity_poly.pdbx_strand_id
1 'polypeptide(L)'
;MLHTISRQRATFIFTIMLLCFIGLFSPVQGRAADLPDRAEVQSQLNTLNKQKELTPQDKLVQQDLTQTLETLDKIDRIKSETTQLRQQVEQAPSKLRQAVDNLNNLSDVPNDDATRKTLSTLSLRQLESRVTQTLDDLQNAQNDLATYNSQLVSLQTQPERVQNAMYNASQQLQQIRNRLNGTSVGDETLRPTQQVLLQAQQALLNAQIEQQRKSLEGNTILQDTLQKQRDYVTAWSNRLEHQLQLLQEAVNSKRLTLTEKTAQEAVTPDETTRIQANPLVKQELDVNHQLSEKLIQATENGNQLVQRNIQVKNWLDRALQSERDIKEQISVLKGSLLLSRILYQQQQTLPSADELQDMTNRIADLRLEQFEVNQQRDALFQSDAYVAKLEEGHSAEVTDEVHAALLEVIDMRRELLDQFNKQLGNQLMMAINLQINQQQLMSVSSSLKEILTQQIFWVNSNKPMDWEWIKAFPEALKGQFKAMKITVNWEKAWPAVFIAFLAGLPLLLIAGLIRWRLQWLKDYQAKLASQVGQLRNDTQLHTPKAIFIDLIRALPVVLVILAIGLILLTMQLNISGLLWAYSKKLAMFWLVFGLCWKVLEKNGVAVSHFNMPAQLTSHWRRQIVRVSLALLPLNFWSVISELSPLNLMDDVLGQLVIFFNLLLIAVLVWPMCRESWRDKESHSLRLLTITVLSIVPVALMVLTATGYFYTTLRLAGRWIETVYLVMLWNLLYQTVLRGLSVAARRIAWRRALARRQHLVKEGAEGAEPQEEPTIALEQVNQQTLRITMLVMIALFAVMFWAIWSDLITVFAYLDSITLWHYNGTEAGASVVRSVTMGSLLFAIVASMVAWALIRNLPGLLEVLVLSRLNMRQGTSYAITTILNYAIIAIGAMTVFGSLGVSWDKLQWLAAALSVGLGFGLQEIFGNFVSGLIILFERPVRIGDTVTIGTFSGTVSKIRIRATTITDFDRKEVIIPNKAFVTERLINWSLSDTVTRVVIRLGVAYGSDLDKVKEVLLKVAHDHPKVMQEPAPAVFFTTFGPSTLDHELRLYVRELRDRSYTVDELNRAIDRLCRENDINIAFNQLEVHLRNEKGDEVTEVKRDGKGDDLAPSVAS
;
A
#
# COMPACT_ATOMS: atom_id res chain seq x y z
N MET A 1 57.68 -7.43 -74.62
CA MET A 1 58.34 -6.32 -73.91
C MET A 1 57.44 -5.68 -72.84
N LEU A 2 56.85 -6.47 -71.94
CA LEU A 2 55.99 -5.96 -70.84
C LEU A 2 56.14 -6.80 -69.55
N HIS A 3 57.25 -7.55 -69.42
CA HIS A 3 57.48 -8.47 -68.30
C HIS A 3 58.51 -7.99 -67.27
N THR A 4 59.04 -6.77 -67.41
CA THR A 4 60.07 -6.22 -66.50
C THR A 4 59.57 -5.08 -65.61
N ILE A 5 58.31 -4.65 -65.73
CA ILE A 5 57.78 -3.46 -65.00
C ILE A 5 57.03 -3.81 -63.71
N SER A 6 56.59 -5.07 -63.49
CA SER A 6 55.81 -5.42 -62.28
C SER A 6 56.66 -5.77 -61.06
N ARG A 7 57.92 -6.20 -61.22
CA ARG A 7 58.77 -6.60 -60.09
C ARG A 7 59.37 -5.42 -59.33
N GLN A 8 59.78 -4.35 -60.03
CA GLN A 8 60.31 -3.15 -59.37
C GLN A 8 59.24 -2.36 -58.61
N ARG A 9 57.98 -2.34 -59.08
CA ARG A 9 56.87 -1.71 -58.31
C ARG A 9 56.46 -2.54 -57.10
N ALA A 10 56.49 -3.87 -57.19
CA ALA A 10 56.18 -4.73 -56.05
C ALA A 10 57.26 -4.62 -54.95
N THR A 11 58.54 -4.60 -55.29
CA THR A 11 59.61 -4.41 -54.30
C THR A 11 59.64 -2.99 -53.75
N PHE A 12 59.37 -1.96 -54.57
CA PHE A 12 59.36 -0.56 -54.09
C PHE A 12 58.16 -0.27 -53.18
N ILE A 13 56.97 -0.82 -53.51
CA ILE A 13 55.79 -0.72 -52.64
C ILE A 13 56.00 -1.55 -51.37
N PHE A 14 56.62 -2.74 -51.45
CA PHE A 14 56.93 -3.53 -50.26
C PHE A 14 57.99 -2.88 -49.37
N THR A 15 59.03 -2.23 -49.93
CA THR A 15 59.99 -1.46 -49.13
C THR A 15 59.42 -0.18 -48.56
N ILE A 16 58.50 0.52 -49.26
CA ILE A 16 57.79 1.69 -48.69
C ILE A 16 56.80 1.24 -47.62
N MET A 17 56.10 0.12 -47.80
CA MET A 17 55.22 -0.41 -46.76
C MET A 17 56.02 -0.91 -45.55
N LEU A 18 57.20 -1.53 -45.75
CA LEU A 18 58.08 -1.96 -44.67
C LEU A 18 58.77 -0.77 -43.97
N LEU A 19 59.15 0.29 -44.69
CA LEU A 19 59.67 1.53 -44.10
C LEU A 19 58.57 2.34 -43.39
N CYS A 20 57.32 2.29 -43.86
CA CYS A 20 56.18 2.83 -43.13
C CYS A 20 55.80 1.96 -41.91
N PHE A 21 56.01 0.64 -41.96
CA PHE A 21 55.76 -0.24 -40.81
C PHE A 21 56.87 -0.17 -39.76
N ILE A 22 58.14 0.01 -40.17
CA ILE A 22 59.28 0.15 -39.26
C ILE A 22 59.41 1.61 -38.75
N GLY A 23 58.92 2.59 -39.50
CA GLY A 23 58.81 3.99 -39.05
C GLY A 23 57.70 4.27 -38.03
N LEU A 24 56.70 3.38 -37.93
CA LEU A 24 55.59 3.49 -36.96
C LEU A 24 55.83 2.72 -35.65
N PHE A 25 56.95 1.98 -35.56
CA PHE A 25 57.45 1.38 -34.32
C PHE A 25 58.85 1.89 -34.00
N SER A 26 59.04 3.21 -34.01
CA SER A 26 59.99 3.73 -33.03
C SER A 26 59.37 3.48 -31.65
N PRO A 27 60.05 2.80 -30.70
CA PRO A 27 59.72 3.02 -29.32
C PRO A 27 60.04 4.50 -29.10
N VAL A 28 59.04 5.36 -29.26
CA VAL A 28 59.03 6.60 -28.53
C VAL A 28 59.00 6.10 -27.09
N GLN A 29 60.20 5.94 -26.50
CA GLN A 29 60.43 6.27 -25.12
C GLN A 29 59.91 7.71 -25.00
N GLY A 30 58.59 7.84 -24.91
CA GLY A 30 57.98 8.94 -24.24
C GLY A 30 58.62 8.83 -22.89
N ARG A 31 59.57 9.73 -22.61
CA ARG A 31 60.09 9.96 -21.28
C ARG A 31 58.90 9.71 -20.36
N ALA A 32 59.02 8.75 -19.44
CA ALA A 32 58.11 8.72 -18.32
C ALA A 32 58.10 10.17 -17.83
N ALA A 33 56.99 10.87 -18.06
CA ALA A 33 56.80 12.14 -17.40
C ALA A 33 56.81 11.72 -15.95
N ASP A 34 57.92 11.99 -15.25
CA ASP A 34 58.07 11.60 -13.86
C ASP A 34 56.81 12.07 -13.17
N LEU A 35 56.13 11.12 -12.51
CA LEU A 35 54.96 11.44 -11.72
C LEU A 35 55.35 12.60 -10.79
N PRO A 36 54.52 13.65 -10.71
CA PRO A 36 54.86 14.82 -9.92
C PRO A 36 55.16 14.38 -8.49
N ASP A 37 56.26 14.88 -7.92
CA ASP A 37 56.65 14.49 -6.57
C ASP A 37 55.55 14.95 -5.59
N ARG A 38 55.08 14.01 -4.75
CA ARG A 38 54.00 14.26 -3.78
C ARG A 38 54.33 15.45 -2.88
N ALA A 39 55.60 15.57 -2.48
CA ALA A 39 56.06 16.66 -1.64
C ALA A 39 55.94 18.02 -2.34
N GLU A 40 56.13 18.06 -3.67
CA GLU A 40 56.03 19.25 -4.49
C GLU A 40 54.57 19.70 -4.67
N VAL A 41 53.67 18.78 -4.99
CA VAL A 41 52.22 19.07 -5.14
C VAL A 41 51.61 19.52 -3.80
N GLN A 42 52.00 18.86 -2.70
CA GLN A 42 51.56 19.24 -1.34
C GLN A 42 52.10 20.61 -0.93
N SER A 43 53.35 20.93 -1.28
CA SER A 43 53.94 22.25 -1.04
C SER A 43 53.17 23.35 -1.78
N GLN A 44 52.86 23.13 -3.06
CA GLN A 44 52.07 24.07 -3.88
C GLN A 44 50.65 24.29 -3.32
N LEU A 45 49.99 23.23 -2.86
CA LEU A 45 48.69 23.34 -2.21
C LEU A 45 48.77 24.10 -0.87
N ASN A 46 49.79 23.82 -0.06
CA ASN A 46 50.02 24.50 1.22
C ASN A 46 50.35 25.99 1.03
N THR A 47 51.03 26.36 -0.06
CA THR A 47 51.26 27.77 -0.40
C THR A 47 49.99 28.49 -0.84
N LEU A 48 49.12 27.84 -1.62
CA LEU A 48 47.81 28.40 -2.00
C LEU A 48 46.88 28.57 -0.78
N ASN A 49 46.84 27.58 0.11
CA ASN A 49 46.00 27.61 1.31
C ASN A 49 46.39 28.69 2.33
N LYS A 50 47.59 29.26 2.24
CA LYS A 50 48.06 30.35 3.11
C LYS A 50 47.59 31.75 2.64
N GLN A 51 47.00 31.87 1.44
CA GLN A 51 46.47 33.14 0.93
C GLN A 51 45.09 33.44 1.53
N LYS A 52 44.85 34.70 1.96
CA LYS A 52 43.60 35.12 2.62
C LYS A 52 42.41 35.31 1.66
N GLU A 53 42.66 35.55 0.38
CA GLU A 53 41.64 35.66 -0.68
C GLU A 53 42.13 34.92 -1.93
N LEU A 54 41.33 33.97 -2.42
CA LEU A 54 41.63 33.15 -3.61
C LEU A 54 40.79 33.64 -4.81
N THR A 55 41.43 33.89 -5.95
CA THR A 55 40.73 34.24 -7.19
C THR A 55 39.94 33.03 -7.75
N PRO A 56 38.97 33.23 -8.66
CA PRO A 56 38.26 32.10 -9.29
C PRO A 56 39.18 31.10 -10.00
N GLN A 57 40.31 31.55 -10.56
CA GLN A 57 41.33 30.69 -11.15
C GLN A 57 42.15 29.94 -10.08
N ASP A 58 42.48 30.59 -8.96
CA ASP A 58 43.21 29.94 -7.86
C ASP A 58 42.39 28.83 -7.21
N LYS A 59 41.05 29.00 -7.12
CA LYS A 59 40.14 27.95 -6.66
C LYS A 59 40.15 26.71 -7.57
N LEU A 60 40.24 26.92 -8.89
CA LEU A 60 40.36 25.81 -9.86
C LEU A 60 41.72 25.11 -9.75
N VAL A 61 42.81 25.88 -9.56
CA VAL A 61 44.15 25.32 -9.32
C VAL A 61 44.22 24.54 -8.01
N GLN A 62 43.62 25.06 -6.94
CA GLN A 62 43.51 24.38 -5.66
C GLN A 62 42.77 23.04 -5.80
N GLN A 63 41.65 23.04 -6.55
CA GLN A 63 40.90 21.83 -6.86
C GLN A 63 41.73 20.83 -7.68
N ASP A 64 42.41 21.27 -8.75
CA ASP A 64 43.26 20.43 -9.60
C ASP A 64 44.39 19.77 -8.78
N LEU A 65 45.06 20.53 -7.91
CA LEU A 65 46.14 20.03 -7.04
C LEU A 65 45.64 19.04 -5.97
N THR A 66 44.46 19.31 -5.40
CA THR A 66 43.84 18.44 -4.38
C THR A 66 43.45 17.10 -5.02
N GLN A 67 42.81 17.14 -6.19
CA GLN A 67 42.47 15.93 -6.95
C GLN A 67 43.71 15.17 -7.43
N THR A 68 44.80 15.88 -7.74
CA THR A 68 46.08 15.24 -8.12
C THR A 68 46.65 14.44 -6.96
N LEU A 69 46.68 14.98 -5.74
CA LEU A 69 47.12 14.26 -4.54
C LEU A 69 46.25 13.03 -4.24
N GLU A 70 44.93 13.17 -4.31
CA GLU A 70 44.01 12.03 -4.16
C GLU A 70 44.25 10.95 -5.21
N THR A 71 44.59 11.35 -6.44
CA THR A 71 44.90 10.43 -7.54
C THR A 71 46.21 9.69 -7.30
N LEU A 72 47.24 10.36 -6.77
CA LEU A 72 48.51 9.75 -6.35
C LEU A 72 48.30 8.75 -5.20
N ASP A 73 47.52 9.09 -4.18
CA ASP A 73 47.19 8.16 -3.08
C ASP A 73 46.46 6.90 -3.60
N LYS A 74 45.57 7.05 -4.58
CA LYS A 74 44.90 5.92 -5.24
C LYS A 74 45.89 5.04 -6.02
N ILE A 75 46.87 5.63 -6.71
CA ILE A 75 47.92 4.89 -7.42
C ILE A 75 48.72 4.02 -6.45
N ASP A 76 49.15 4.59 -5.32
CA ASP A 76 49.94 3.86 -4.32
C ASP A 76 49.15 2.71 -3.68
N ARG A 77 47.87 2.95 -3.41
CA ARG A 77 46.95 1.90 -2.93
C ARG A 77 46.83 0.76 -3.93
N ILE A 78 46.60 1.05 -5.21
CA ILE A 78 46.47 0.01 -6.25
C ILE A 78 47.77 -0.76 -6.43
N LYS A 79 48.93 -0.09 -6.38
CA LYS A 79 50.23 -0.76 -6.41
C LYS A 79 50.39 -1.72 -5.22
N SER A 80 50.04 -1.29 -4.02
CA SER A 80 50.04 -2.13 -2.81
C SER A 80 49.11 -3.35 -2.96
N GLU A 81 47.87 -3.15 -3.39
CA GLU A 81 46.91 -4.23 -3.65
C GLU A 81 47.43 -5.22 -4.72
N THR A 82 48.08 -4.71 -5.77
CA THR A 82 48.70 -5.53 -6.82
C THR A 82 49.84 -6.39 -6.26
N THR A 83 50.65 -5.83 -5.36
CA THR A 83 51.72 -6.61 -4.70
C THR A 83 51.17 -7.69 -3.76
N GLN A 84 50.10 -7.40 -3.02
CA GLN A 84 49.43 -8.39 -2.17
C GLN A 84 48.80 -9.52 -2.98
N LEU A 85 48.13 -9.18 -4.08
CA LEU A 85 47.56 -10.14 -5.01
C LEU A 85 48.64 -11.07 -5.58
N ARG A 86 49.79 -10.53 -5.96
CA ARG A 86 50.92 -11.32 -6.44
C ARG A 86 51.42 -12.31 -5.37
N GLN A 87 51.54 -11.87 -4.11
CA GLN A 87 51.91 -12.76 -3.00
C GLN A 87 50.88 -13.87 -2.79
N GLN A 88 49.58 -13.58 -2.91
CA GLN A 88 48.53 -14.60 -2.81
C GLN A 88 48.63 -15.65 -3.92
N VAL A 89 48.87 -15.22 -5.17
CA VAL A 89 49.06 -16.13 -6.31
C VAL A 89 50.31 -16.98 -6.14
N GLU A 90 51.41 -16.43 -5.62
CA GLU A 90 52.64 -17.18 -5.33
C GLU A 90 52.45 -18.23 -4.22
N GLN A 91 51.58 -17.98 -3.23
CA GLN A 91 51.24 -18.92 -2.15
C GLN A 91 50.16 -19.94 -2.54
N ALA A 92 49.42 -19.72 -3.63
CA ALA A 92 48.30 -20.58 -4.01
C ALA A 92 48.68 -22.05 -4.28
N PRO A 93 49.82 -22.37 -4.95
CA PRO A 93 50.23 -23.75 -5.20
C PRO A 93 50.56 -24.55 -3.93
N SER A 94 51.11 -23.90 -2.89
CA SER A 94 51.41 -24.59 -1.63
C SER A 94 50.13 -24.91 -0.86
N LYS A 95 49.17 -23.98 -0.81
CA LYS A 95 47.83 -24.20 -0.24
C LYS A 95 47.05 -25.27 -1.00
N LEU A 96 47.16 -25.30 -2.32
CA LEU A 96 46.55 -26.34 -3.17
C LEU A 96 47.07 -27.73 -2.78
N ARG A 97 48.39 -27.90 -2.67
CA ARG A 97 49.00 -29.17 -2.25
C ARG A 97 48.52 -29.59 -0.86
N GLN A 98 48.53 -28.68 0.11
CA GLN A 98 48.03 -28.94 1.46
C GLN A 98 46.57 -29.41 1.45
N ALA A 99 45.70 -28.75 0.68
CA ALA A 99 44.29 -29.14 0.58
C ALA A 99 44.11 -30.53 -0.04
N VAL A 100 44.89 -30.86 -1.08
CA VAL A 100 44.87 -32.19 -1.72
C VAL A 100 45.39 -33.26 -0.77
N ASP A 101 46.50 -33.02 -0.07
CA ASP A 101 47.07 -33.97 0.89
C ASP A 101 46.08 -34.23 2.04
N ASN A 102 45.45 -33.18 2.57
CA ASN A 102 44.44 -33.33 3.62
C ASN A 102 43.19 -34.08 3.12
N LEU A 103 42.76 -33.84 1.88
CA LEU A 103 41.62 -34.55 1.28
C LEU A 103 41.94 -36.03 1.04
N ASN A 104 43.16 -36.35 0.60
CA ASN A 104 43.61 -37.73 0.47
C ASN A 104 43.66 -38.44 1.83
N ASN A 105 44.13 -37.77 2.89
CA ASN A 105 44.12 -38.31 4.25
C ASN A 105 42.70 -38.58 4.79
N LEU A 106 41.67 -37.93 4.26
CA LEU A 106 40.27 -38.16 4.63
C LEU A 106 39.62 -39.34 3.90
N SER A 107 40.23 -39.86 2.84
CA SER A 107 39.65 -40.91 1.99
C SER A 107 39.63 -42.32 2.60
N ASP A 108 40.28 -42.52 3.75
CA ASP A 108 40.16 -43.76 4.52
C ASP A 108 38.75 -43.93 5.08
N VAL A 109 38.10 -45.03 4.72
CA VAL A 109 36.76 -45.41 5.20
C VAL A 109 36.81 -45.58 6.72
N PRO A 110 36.02 -44.81 7.50
CA PRO A 110 35.97 -44.99 8.95
C PRO A 110 35.52 -46.41 9.31
N ASN A 111 36.24 -47.06 10.23
CA ASN A 111 35.76 -48.29 10.84
C ASN A 111 34.75 -47.94 11.94
N ASP A 112 33.48 -47.86 11.55
CA ASP A 112 32.39 -47.47 12.44
C ASP A 112 32.25 -48.41 13.64
N ASP A 113 32.52 -49.70 13.47
CA ASP A 113 32.44 -50.69 14.56
C ASP A 113 33.56 -50.48 15.60
N ALA A 114 34.78 -50.17 15.17
CA ALA A 114 35.86 -49.82 16.08
C ALA A 114 35.57 -48.51 16.83
N THR A 115 34.99 -47.53 16.12
CA THR A 115 34.60 -46.23 16.69
C THR A 115 33.50 -46.39 17.72
N ARG A 116 32.43 -47.14 17.41
CA ARG A 116 31.34 -47.49 18.34
C ARG A 116 31.84 -48.18 19.60
N LYS A 117 32.76 -49.15 19.46
CA LYS A 117 33.39 -49.82 20.61
C LYS A 117 34.13 -48.83 21.49
N THR A 118 34.92 -47.93 20.89
CA THR A 118 35.66 -46.90 21.64
C THR A 118 34.70 -45.95 22.37
N LEU A 119 33.67 -45.46 21.68
CA LEU A 119 32.66 -44.55 22.25
C LEU A 119 31.88 -45.19 23.40
N SER A 120 31.55 -46.49 23.33
CA SER A 120 30.80 -47.19 24.38
C SER A 120 31.52 -47.25 25.74
N THR A 121 32.86 -47.15 25.74
CA THR A 121 33.71 -47.18 26.95
C THR A 121 33.80 -45.83 27.66
N LEU A 122 33.40 -44.73 27.01
CA LEU A 122 33.45 -43.38 27.57
C LEU A 122 32.29 -43.12 28.54
N SER A 123 32.52 -42.24 29.51
CA SER A 123 31.45 -41.75 30.40
C SER A 123 30.53 -40.77 29.68
N LEU A 124 29.28 -40.63 30.14
CA LEU A 124 28.30 -39.71 29.55
C LEU A 124 28.85 -38.27 29.44
N ARG A 125 29.51 -37.78 30.49
CA ARG A 125 30.13 -36.44 30.52
C ARG A 125 31.24 -36.28 29.49
N GLN A 126 32.04 -37.33 29.25
CA GLN A 126 33.08 -37.31 28.21
C GLN A 126 32.49 -37.33 26.81
N LEU A 127 31.41 -38.09 26.60
CA LEU A 127 30.68 -38.12 25.33
C LEU A 127 30.03 -36.76 25.03
N GLU A 128 29.36 -36.15 26.00
CA GLU A 128 28.74 -34.83 25.88
C GLU A 128 29.76 -33.72 25.57
N SER A 129 30.90 -33.71 26.25
CA SER A 129 32.00 -32.76 25.94
C SER A 129 32.49 -32.91 24.49
N ARG A 130 32.59 -34.15 24.01
CA ARG A 130 33.06 -34.45 22.65
C ARG A 130 32.02 -34.09 21.58
N VAL A 131 30.73 -34.20 21.91
CA VAL A 131 29.64 -33.66 21.09
C VAL A 131 29.78 -32.15 20.92
N THR A 132 29.99 -31.41 22.01
CA THR A 132 30.18 -29.94 21.95
C THR A 132 31.38 -29.56 21.09
N GLN A 133 32.53 -30.22 21.29
CA GLN A 133 33.73 -29.97 20.47
C GLN A 133 33.48 -30.25 18.98
N THR A 134 32.83 -31.38 18.66
CA THR A 134 32.53 -31.75 17.27
C THR A 134 31.56 -30.75 16.62
N LEU A 135 30.63 -30.19 17.40
CA LEU A 135 29.73 -29.13 16.94
C LEU A 135 30.46 -27.82 16.65
N ASP A 136 31.41 -27.42 17.51
CA ASP A 136 32.23 -26.22 17.31
C ASP A 136 33.13 -26.37 16.07
N ASP A 137 33.75 -27.54 15.89
CA ASP A 137 34.55 -27.86 14.71
C ASP A 137 33.71 -27.86 13.42
N LEU A 138 32.49 -28.39 13.49
CA LEU A 138 31.55 -28.38 12.37
C LEU A 138 31.14 -26.95 12.01
N GLN A 139 30.88 -26.11 13.01
CA GLN A 139 30.56 -24.69 12.81
C GLN A 139 31.71 -23.93 12.13
N ASN A 140 32.95 -24.17 12.57
CA ASN A 140 34.13 -23.56 11.96
C ASN A 140 34.32 -24.02 10.51
N ALA A 141 34.17 -25.32 10.24
CA ALA A 141 34.23 -25.87 8.89
C ALA A 141 33.14 -25.26 7.98
N GLN A 142 31.92 -25.07 8.48
CA GLN A 142 30.84 -24.41 7.74
C GLN A 142 31.16 -22.93 7.43
N ASN A 143 31.76 -22.20 8.38
CA ASN A 143 32.20 -20.81 8.16
C ASN A 143 33.28 -20.71 7.09
N ASP A 144 34.25 -21.64 7.10
CA ASP A 144 35.30 -21.72 6.08
C ASP A 144 34.70 -22.06 4.71
N LEU A 145 33.77 -23.01 4.65
CA LEU A 145 33.06 -23.39 3.43
C LEU A 145 32.31 -22.20 2.83
N ALA A 146 31.61 -21.41 3.66
CA ALA A 146 30.94 -20.19 3.24
C ALA A 146 31.93 -19.16 2.66
N THR A 147 33.07 -18.97 3.32
CA THR A 147 34.11 -18.04 2.88
C THR A 147 34.71 -18.47 1.53
N TYR A 148 35.04 -19.76 1.37
CA TYR A 148 35.59 -20.28 0.12
C TYR A 148 34.57 -20.23 -1.03
N ASN A 149 33.29 -20.52 -0.78
CA ASN A 149 32.25 -20.43 -1.81
C ASN A 149 32.07 -18.99 -2.32
N SER A 150 31.98 -18.00 -1.42
CA SER A 150 31.91 -16.58 -1.80
C SER A 150 33.12 -16.14 -2.63
N GLN A 151 34.34 -16.48 -2.19
CA GLN A 151 35.55 -16.15 -2.92
C GLN A 151 35.61 -16.84 -4.30
N LEU A 152 35.21 -18.12 -4.38
CA LEU A 152 35.21 -18.90 -5.61
C LEU A 152 34.22 -18.31 -6.62
N VAL A 153 33.03 -17.90 -6.18
CA VAL A 153 32.05 -17.18 -7.01
C VAL A 153 32.62 -15.84 -7.52
N SER A 154 33.28 -15.09 -6.64
CA SER A 154 33.95 -13.83 -7.02
C SER A 154 35.02 -14.07 -8.10
N LEU A 155 35.85 -15.10 -7.96
CA LEU A 155 36.87 -15.47 -8.96
C LEU A 155 36.25 -16.00 -10.28
N GLN A 156 35.20 -16.81 -10.22
CA GLN A 156 34.50 -17.32 -11.41
C GLN A 156 33.93 -16.20 -12.28
N THR A 157 33.49 -15.13 -11.64
CA THR A 157 32.87 -13.97 -12.29
C THR A 157 33.85 -12.83 -12.58
N GLN A 158 35.09 -12.94 -12.10
CA GLN A 158 36.13 -11.95 -12.29
C GLN A 158 36.50 -11.68 -13.76
N PRO A 159 36.54 -12.66 -14.68
CA PRO A 159 36.90 -12.43 -16.08
C PRO A 159 35.99 -11.41 -16.79
N GLU A 160 34.67 -11.54 -16.62
CA GLU A 160 33.70 -10.61 -17.22
C GLU A 160 33.83 -9.20 -16.61
N ARG A 161 34.02 -9.11 -15.27
CA ARG A 161 34.24 -7.83 -14.57
C ARG A 161 35.48 -7.11 -15.06
N VAL A 162 36.60 -7.83 -15.14
CA VAL A 162 37.89 -7.30 -15.59
C VAL A 162 37.78 -6.83 -17.04
N GLN A 163 37.17 -7.60 -17.93
CA GLN A 163 37.00 -7.20 -19.34
C GLN A 163 36.25 -5.88 -19.49
N ASN A 164 35.10 -5.73 -18.80
CA ASN A 164 34.33 -4.49 -18.82
C ASN A 164 35.11 -3.31 -18.21
N ALA A 165 35.79 -3.53 -17.08
CA ALA A 165 36.59 -2.51 -16.42
C ALA A 165 37.78 -2.06 -17.30
N MET A 166 38.48 -3.01 -17.92
CA MET A 166 39.58 -2.73 -18.85
C MET A 166 39.11 -2.00 -20.10
N TYR A 167 37.95 -2.36 -20.65
CA TYR A 167 37.37 -1.66 -21.80
C TYR A 167 37.06 -0.19 -21.47
N ASN A 168 36.37 0.05 -20.35
CA ASN A 168 36.05 1.41 -19.90
C ASN A 168 37.31 2.22 -19.58
N ALA A 169 38.27 1.64 -18.86
CA ALA A 169 39.55 2.28 -18.55
C ALA A 169 40.33 2.61 -19.82
N SER A 170 40.34 1.71 -20.81
CA SER A 170 40.99 1.95 -22.11
C SER A 170 40.33 3.10 -22.88
N GLN A 171 39.00 3.19 -22.88
CA GLN A 171 38.28 4.32 -23.50
C GLN A 171 38.63 5.65 -22.81
N GLN A 172 38.60 5.69 -21.48
CA GLN A 172 38.96 6.88 -20.70
C GLN A 172 40.41 7.29 -20.93
N LEU A 173 41.35 6.33 -21.00
CA LEU A 173 42.75 6.59 -21.29
C LEU A 173 42.92 7.20 -22.70
N GLN A 174 42.17 6.72 -23.68
CA GLN A 174 42.19 7.29 -25.04
C GLN A 174 41.64 8.74 -25.05
N GLN A 175 40.57 9.02 -24.31
CA GLN A 175 40.03 10.39 -24.15
C GLN A 175 41.04 11.33 -23.48
N ILE A 176 41.68 10.88 -22.39
CA ILE A 176 42.71 11.65 -21.69
C ILE A 176 43.90 11.91 -22.61
N ARG A 177 44.35 10.89 -23.37
CA ARG A 177 45.45 11.02 -24.33
C ARG A 177 45.12 12.01 -25.45
N ASN A 178 43.89 11.98 -25.97
CA ASN A 178 43.44 12.93 -26.99
C ASN A 178 43.39 14.38 -26.47
N ARG A 179 42.98 14.57 -25.19
CA ARG A 179 43.00 15.87 -24.52
C ARG A 179 44.43 16.38 -24.28
N LEU A 180 45.32 15.54 -23.78
CA LEU A 180 46.73 15.88 -23.57
C LEU A 180 47.47 16.21 -24.87
N ASN A 181 47.11 15.54 -25.96
CA ASN A 181 47.69 15.76 -27.30
C ASN A 181 47.03 16.92 -28.07
N GLY A 182 46.07 17.64 -27.48
CA GLY A 182 45.39 18.79 -28.11
C GLY A 182 44.62 18.45 -29.38
N THR A 183 44.16 17.20 -29.51
CA THR A 183 43.53 16.68 -30.73
C THR A 183 41.99 16.77 -30.70
N SER A 184 41.40 17.27 -29.60
CA SER A 184 39.96 17.55 -29.49
C SER A 184 39.62 18.92 -30.09
N VAL A 185 38.63 18.95 -31.00
CA VAL A 185 38.17 20.19 -31.64
C VAL A 185 37.29 20.97 -30.66
N GLY A 186 37.76 22.12 -30.16
CA GLY A 186 36.96 23.09 -29.40
C GLY A 186 37.27 23.24 -27.90
N ASP A 187 38.33 22.64 -27.36
CA ASP A 187 38.75 22.83 -25.95
C ASP A 187 39.71 24.03 -25.78
N GLU A 188 39.55 24.79 -24.69
CA GLU A 188 40.48 25.84 -24.23
C GLU A 188 41.88 25.28 -23.91
N THR A 189 42.93 26.11 -23.97
CA THR A 189 44.30 25.71 -23.61
C THR A 189 44.36 25.17 -22.18
N LEU A 190 44.73 23.90 -22.01
CA LEU A 190 44.82 23.24 -20.71
C LEU A 190 45.79 23.98 -19.77
N ARG A 191 45.36 24.21 -18.52
CA ARG A 191 46.23 24.78 -17.47
C ARG A 191 47.35 23.80 -17.11
N PRO A 192 48.54 24.27 -16.69
CA PRO A 192 49.64 23.39 -16.27
C PRO A 192 49.24 22.40 -15.17
N THR A 193 48.49 22.85 -14.16
CA THR A 193 48.00 22.01 -13.04
C THR A 193 46.99 20.96 -13.52
N GLN A 194 46.19 21.28 -14.53
CA GLN A 194 45.24 20.37 -15.15
C GLN A 194 45.94 19.31 -16.03
N GLN A 195 47.04 19.67 -16.71
CA GLN A 195 47.88 18.71 -17.42
C GLN A 195 48.51 17.69 -16.45
N VAL A 196 49.00 18.16 -15.31
CA VAL A 196 49.55 17.31 -14.24
C VAL A 196 48.47 16.36 -13.68
N LEU A 197 47.26 16.86 -13.43
CA LEU A 197 46.12 16.02 -13.02
C LEU A 197 45.79 14.93 -14.05
N LEU A 198 45.72 15.29 -15.34
CA LEU A 198 45.42 14.34 -16.41
C LEU A 198 46.52 13.27 -16.58
N GLN A 199 47.79 13.64 -16.38
CA GLN A 199 48.91 12.70 -16.35
C GLN A 199 48.83 11.75 -15.14
N ALA A 200 48.48 12.26 -13.97
CA ALA A 200 48.24 11.44 -12.78
C ALA A 200 47.06 10.48 -13.00
N GLN A 201 45.95 10.93 -13.60
CA GLN A 201 44.81 10.08 -13.95
C GLN A 201 45.17 9.01 -14.98
N GLN A 202 46.00 9.34 -15.96
CA GLN A 202 46.52 8.37 -16.92
C GLN A 202 47.35 7.28 -16.23
N ALA A 203 48.24 7.65 -15.30
CA ALA A 203 49.03 6.71 -14.53
C ALA A 203 48.17 5.82 -13.62
N LEU A 204 47.12 6.38 -13.01
CA LEU A 204 46.12 5.64 -12.25
C LEU A 204 45.43 4.57 -13.11
N LEU A 205 44.91 4.94 -14.28
CA LEU A 205 44.24 4.00 -15.18
C LEU A 205 45.20 2.90 -15.65
N ASN A 206 46.46 3.23 -15.93
CA ASN A 206 47.48 2.23 -16.26
C ASN A 206 47.74 1.26 -15.10
N ALA A 207 47.87 1.77 -13.87
CA ALA A 207 48.05 0.95 -12.67
C ALA A 207 46.84 0.03 -12.43
N GLN A 208 45.61 0.53 -12.66
CA GLN A 208 44.40 -0.28 -12.59
C GLN A 208 44.39 -1.38 -13.66
N ILE A 209 44.70 -1.05 -14.92
CA ILE A 209 44.76 -2.04 -16.00
C ILE A 209 45.77 -3.14 -15.68
N GLU A 210 46.94 -2.79 -15.14
CA GLU A 210 47.96 -3.77 -14.75
C GLU A 210 47.49 -4.65 -13.58
N GLN A 211 46.88 -4.08 -12.54
CA GLN A 211 46.26 -4.84 -11.45
C GLN A 211 45.23 -5.85 -11.98
N GLN A 212 44.35 -5.39 -12.87
CA GLN A 212 43.29 -6.19 -13.46
C GLN A 212 43.86 -7.33 -14.31
N ARG A 213 44.90 -7.09 -15.11
CA ARG A 213 45.63 -8.14 -15.85
C ARG A 213 46.26 -9.17 -14.94
N LYS A 214 46.98 -8.73 -13.89
CA LYS A 214 47.57 -9.63 -12.89
C LYS A 214 46.53 -10.48 -12.18
N SER A 215 45.34 -9.92 -11.97
CA SER A 215 44.22 -10.65 -11.39
C SER A 215 43.67 -11.75 -12.31
N LEU A 216 43.66 -11.54 -13.63
CA LEU A 216 43.32 -12.59 -14.60
C LEU A 216 44.39 -13.69 -14.67
N GLU A 217 45.67 -13.31 -14.66
CA GLU A 217 46.79 -14.27 -14.71
C GLU A 217 46.76 -15.23 -13.51
N GLY A 218 46.39 -14.73 -12.33
CA GLY A 218 46.28 -15.52 -11.10
C GLY A 218 44.93 -16.24 -10.92
N ASN A 219 43.91 -15.91 -11.71
CA ASN A 219 42.53 -16.32 -11.44
C ASN A 219 42.34 -17.84 -11.44
N THR A 220 42.91 -18.53 -12.43
CA THR A 220 42.78 -19.98 -12.59
C THR A 220 43.42 -20.75 -11.45
N ILE A 221 44.64 -20.37 -11.06
CA ILE A 221 45.37 -21.01 -9.96
C ILE A 221 44.62 -20.80 -8.63
N LEU A 222 44.15 -19.58 -8.37
CA LEU A 222 43.37 -19.27 -7.16
C LEU A 222 42.04 -20.03 -7.13
N GLN A 223 41.36 -20.15 -8.28
CA GLN A 223 40.14 -20.93 -8.41
C GLN A 223 40.38 -22.40 -8.09
N ASP A 224 41.42 -23.01 -8.66
CA ASP A 224 41.77 -24.41 -8.40
C ASP A 224 42.11 -24.64 -6.91
N THR A 225 42.88 -23.73 -6.30
CA THR A 225 43.21 -23.77 -4.87
C THR A 225 41.95 -23.71 -4.01
N LEU A 226 41.06 -22.74 -4.25
CA LEU A 226 39.82 -22.59 -3.49
C LEU A 226 38.87 -23.76 -3.72
N GLN A 227 38.81 -24.30 -4.94
CA GLN A 227 37.98 -25.45 -5.25
C GLN A 227 38.43 -26.68 -4.44
N LYS A 228 39.75 -26.93 -4.35
CA LYS A 228 40.28 -28.03 -3.52
C LYS A 228 40.14 -27.78 -2.02
N GLN A 229 40.29 -26.54 -1.56
CA GLN A 229 40.03 -26.20 -0.16
C GLN A 229 38.54 -26.42 0.19
N ARG A 230 37.62 -26.00 -0.69
CA ARG A 230 36.19 -26.28 -0.54
C ARG A 230 35.91 -27.78 -0.54
N ASP A 231 36.47 -28.55 -1.48
CA ASP A 231 36.28 -30.00 -1.55
C ASP A 231 36.78 -30.68 -0.26
N TYR A 232 37.94 -30.27 0.26
CA TYR A 232 38.47 -30.73 1.55
C TYR A 232 37.54 -30.41 2.71
N VAL A 233 37.13 -29.15 2.86
CA VAL A 233 36.26 -28.73 3.96
C VAL A 233 34.90 -29.40 3.86
N THR A 234 34.36 -29.61 2.66
CA THR A 234 33.11 -30.35 2.45
C THR A 234 33.24 -31.80 2.92
N ALA A 235 34.32 -32.49 2.54
CA ALA A 235 34.58 -33.84 3.00
C ALA A 235 34.81 -33.90 4.53
N TRP A 236 35.48 -32.90 5.09
CA TRP A 236 35.70 -32.75 6.53
C TRP A 236 34.40 -32.53 7.29
N SER A 237 33.53 -31.63 6.83
CA SER A 237 32.20 -31.39 7.40
C SER A 237 31.36 -32.67 7.38
N ASN A 238 31.33 -33.41 6.27
CA ASN A 238 30.61 -34.68 6.19
C ASN A 238 31.14 -35.72 7.20
N ARG A 239 32.47 -35.76 7.42
CA ARG A 239 33.08 -36.63 8.41
C ARG A 239 32.72 -36.22 9.84
N LEU A 240 32.71 -34.93 10.14
CA LEU A 240 32.28 -34.40 11.43
C LEU A 240 30.79 -34.68 11.69
N GLU A 241 29.93 -34.52 10.68
CA GLU A 241 28.51 -34.88 10.77
C GLU A 241 28.32 -36.38 11.07
N HIS A 242 29.08 -37.24 10.40
CA HIS A 242 29.04 -38.68 10.65
C HIS A 242 29.55 -39.05 12.05
N GLN A 243 30.66 -38.44 12.50
CA GLN A 243 31.17 -38.62 13.86
C GLN A 243 30.18 -38.14 14.91
N LEU A 244 29.51 -37.01 14.65
CA LEU A 244 28.48 -36.46 15.50
C LEU A 244 27.28 -37.42 15.61
N GLN A 245 26.87 -38.08 14.52
CA GLN A 245 25.82 -39.10 14.53
C GLN A 245 26.20 -40.30 15.42
N LEU A 246 27.42 -40.83 15.27
CA LEU A 246 27.91 -41.94 16.09
C LEU A 246 28.06 -41.56 17.58
N LEU A 247 28.54 -40.34 17.85
CA LEU A 247 28.61 -39.79 19.21
C LEU A 247 27.23 -39.66 19.84
N GLN A 248 26.24 -39.22 19.06
CA GLN A 248 24.86 -39.10 19.53
C GLN A 248 24.19 -40.43 19.74
N GLU A 249 24.43 -41.41 18.87
CA GLU A 249 23.96 -42.78 19.07
C GLU A 249 24.49 -43.33 20.40
N ALA A 250 25.78 -43.12 20.70
CA ALA A 250 26.40 -43.51 21.96
C ALA A 250 25.88 -42.72 23.17
N VAL A 251 25.66 -41.41 23.06
CA VAL A 251 25.07 -40.58 24.13
C VAL A 251 23.64 -41.03 24.41
N ASN A 252 22.82 -41.21 23.37
CA ASN A 252 21.42 -41.60 23.47
C ASN A 252 21.29 -42.99 24.10
N SER A 253 22.11 -43.95 23.66
CA SER A 253 22.13 -45.29 24.26
C SER A 253 22.57 -45.25 25.72
N LYS A 254 23.61 -44.47 26.05
CA LYS A 254 24.12 -44.36 27.43
C LYS A 254 23.11 -43.69 28.36
N ARG A 255 22.41 -42.65 27.89
CA ARG A 255 21.32 -41.98 28.62
C ARG A 255 20.16 -42.94 28.85
N LEU A 256 19.72 -43.65 27.81
CA LEU A 256 18.63 -44.62 27.91
C LEU A 256 18.98 -45.74 28.90
N THR A 257 20.17 -46.36 28.79
CA THR A 257 20.59 -47.41 29.73
C THR A 257 20.72 -46.91 31.16
N LEU A 258 21.19 -45.69 31.39
CA LEU A 258 21.28 -45.11 32.73
C LEU A 258 19.88 -44.87 33.32
N THR A 259 18.97 -44.35 32.50
CA THR A 259 17.57 -44.16 32.86
C THR A 259 16.84 -45.48 33.11
N GLU A 260 17.02 -46.49 32.26
CA GLU A 260 16.48 -47.86 32.42
C GLU A 260 17.00 -48.51 33.70
N LYS A 261 18.27 -48.28 34.04
CA LYS A 261 18.86 -48.79 35.28
C LYS A 261 18.22 -48.13 36.51
N THR A 262 18.10 -46.80 36.52
CA THR A 262 17.40 -46.08 37.60
C THR A 262 15.93 -46.49 37.69
N ALA A 263 15.28 -46.71 36.54
CA ALA A 263 13.92 -47.21 36.42
C ALA A 263 13.75 -48.63 37.01
N GLN A 264 14.70 -49.54 36.77
CA GLN A 264 14.67 -50.90 37.32
C GLN A 264 14.95 -50.92 38.82
N GLU A 265 15.97 -50.17 39.27
CA GLU A 265 16.26 -49.95 40.69
C GLU A 265 15.03 -49.37 41.41
N ALA A 266 14.22 -48.53 40.73
CA ALA A 266 12.99 -47.92 41.26
C ALA A 266 11.78 -48.87 41.41
N VAL A 267 11.78 -50.01 40.71
CA VAL A 267 10.64 -50.96 40.64
C VAL A 267 10.87 -52.19 41.51
N THR A 268 12.13 -52.57 41.73
CA THR A 268 12.51 -53.69 42.60
C THR A 268 13.62 -53.27 43.57
N PRO A 269 13.29 -52.63 44.70
CA PRO A 269 14.26 -52.41 45.77
C PRO A 269 14.64 -53.78 46.38
N ASP A 270 15.93 -54.11 46.39
CA ASP A 270 16.47 -55.42 46.83
C ASP A 270 15.99 -55.82 48.25
N GLU A 271 15.67 -54.84 49.12
CA GLU A 271 15.23 -55.07 50.51
C GLU A 271 13.71 -55.30 50.68
N THR A 272 12.87 -54.99 49.67
CA THR A 272 11.39 -55.02 49.81
C THR A 272 10.71 -56.31 49.32
N THR A 273 11.46 -57.30 48.85
CA THR A 273 10.92 -58.54 48.25
C THR A 273 9.98 -59.34 49.16
N ARG A 274 10.03 -59.14 50.49
CA ARG A 274 9.11 -59.76 51.46
C ARG A 274 7.81 -58.96 51.69
N ILE A 275 7.80 -57.66 51.43
CA ILE A 275 6.73 -56.71 51.78
C ILE A 275 5.89 -56.32 50.55
N GLN A 276 6.33 -56.69 49.33
CA GLN A 276 5.59 -56.52 48.06
C GLN A 276 4.18 -57.15 48.03
N ALA A 277 3.84 -58.02 48.99
CA ALA A 277 2.51 -58.60 49.13
C ALA A 277 1.48 -57.65 49.78
N ASN A 278 1.93 -56.54 50.42
CA ASN A 278 1.05 -55.55 51.00
C ASN A 278 0.40 -54.68 49.88
N PRO A 279 -0.95 -54.56 49.86
CA PRO A 279 -1.65 -53.84 48.79
C PRO A 279 -1.26 -52.35 48.70
N LEU A 280 -0.90 -51.71 49.81
CA LEU A 280 -0.58 -50.27 49.88
C LEU A 280 0.80 -49.99 49.28
N VAL A 281 1.82 -50.81 49.64
CA VAL A 281 3.17 -50.72 49.05
C VAL A 281 3.14 -51.04 47.56
N LYS A 282 2.32 -52.00 47.13
CA LYS A 282 2.15 -52.35 45.72
C LYS A 282 1.54 -51.19 44.90
N GLN A 283 0.53 -50.51 45.44
CA GLN A 283 -0.07 -49.36 44.78
C GLN A 283 0.93 -48.21 44.59
N GLU A 284 1.77 -47.94 45.59
CA GLU A 284 2.79 -46.89 45.51
C GLU A 284 3.97 -47.29 44.58
N LEU A 285 4.32 -48.57 44.51
CA LEU A 285 5.27 -49.12 43.53
C LEU A 285 4.73 -49.02 42.09
N ASP A 286 3.43 -49.24 41.86
CA ASP A 286 2.80 -49.08 40.55
C ASP A 286 2.89 -47.62 40.06
N VAL A 287 2.77 -46.64 40.97
CA VAL A 287 2.97 -45.22 40.64
C VAL A 287 4.43 -44.93 40.27
N ASN A 288 5.41 -45.54 40.97
CA ASN A 288 6.82 -45.44 40.61
C ASN A 288 7.11 -46.09 39.25
N HIS A 289 6.47 -47.23 38.95
CA HIS A 289 6.54 -47.87 37.64
C HIS A 289 6.00 -46.97 36.53
N GLN A 290 4.85 -46.31 36.73
CA GLN A 290 4.32 -45.36 35.75
C GLN A 290 5.23 -44.15 35.55
N LEU A 291 5.83 -43.63 36.61
CA LEU A 291 6.77 -42.50 36.52
C LEU A 291 8.07 -42.89 35.83
N SER A 292 8.56 -44.09 36.09
CA SER A 292 9.70 -44.71 35.42
C SER A 292 9.49 -44.83 33.90
N GLU A 293 8.32 -45.34 33.48
CA GLU A 293 7.92 -45.37 32.06
C GLU A 293 7.87 -43.96 31.44
N LYS A 294 7.31 -42.97 32.14
CA LYS A 294 7.30 -41.57 31.69
C LYS A 294 8.70 -40.98 31.55
N LEU A 295 9.61 -41.31 32.46
CA LEU A 295 11.01 -40.87 32.41
C LEU A 295 11.75 -41.46 31.19
N ILE A 296 11.53 -42.75 30.89
CA ILE A 296 12.09 -43.41 29.70
C ILE A 296 11.53 -42.74 28.44
N GLN A 297 10.21 -42.55 28.35
CA GLN A 297 9.56 -41.87 27.22
C GLN A 297 10.06 -40.42 27.04
N ALA A 298 10.27 -39.68 28.13
CA ALA A 298 10.88 -38.35 28.05
C ALA A 298 12.34 -38.41 27.59
N THR A 299 13.10 -39.42 27.98
CA THR A 299 14.47 -39.59 27.49
C THR A 299 14.48 -39.86 25.98
N GLU A 300 13.61 -40.74 25.48
CA GLU A 300 13.44 -41.00 24.04
C GLU A 300 13.00 -39.76 23.25
N ASN A 301 11.97 -39.06 23.74
CA ASN A 301 11.46 -37.83 23.12
C ASN A 301 12.54 -36.72 23.10
N GLY A 302 13.37 -36.64 24.14
CA GLY A 302 14.50 -35.72 24.20
C GLY A 302 15.54 -36.02 23.12
N ASN A 303 15.86 -37.30 22.92
CA ASN A 303 16.79 -37.74 21.88
C ASN A 303 16.27 -37.40 20.46
N GLN A 304 14.97 -37.55 20.20
CA GLN A 304 14.35 -37.14 18.93
C GLN A 304 14.41 -35.62 18.71
N LEU A 305 14.21 -34.82 19.76
CA LEU A 305 14.31 -33.36 19.70
C LEU A 305 15.73 -32.90 19.33
N VAL A 306 16.76 -33.54 19.89
CA VAL A 306 18.17 -33.26 19.53
C VAL A 306 18.41 -33.48 18.04
N GLN A 307 17.96 -34.61 17.50
CA GLN A 307 18.12 -34.94 16.08
C GLN A 307 17.43 -33.91 15.17
N ARG A 308 16.19 -33.52 15.50
CA ARG A 308 15.45 -32.49 14.76
C ARG A 308 16.13 -31.12 14.81
N ASN A 309 16.63 -30.71 15.98
CA ASN A 309 17.31 -29.43 16.14
C ASN A 309 18.54 -29.32 15.24
N ILE A 310 19.35 -30.38 15.13
CA ILE A 310 20.52 -30.39 14.26
C ILE A 310 20.13 -30.34 12.79
N GLN A 311 19.11 -31.11 12.39
CA GLN A 311 18.61 -31.07 11.00
C GLN A 311 18.15 -29.66 10.60
N VAL A 312 17.35 -29.01 11.46
CA VAL A 312 16.88 -27.64 11.23
C VAL A 312 18.03 -26.65 11.23
N LYS A 313 18.99 -26.77 12.16
CA LYS A 313 20.18 -25.92 12.19
C LYS A 313 21.00 -26.05 10.89
N ASN A 314 21.24 -27.27 10.41
CA ASN A 314 21.94 -27.51 9.15
C ASN A 314 21.18 -26.97 7.93
N TRP A 315 19.85 -26.90 7.96
CA TRP A 315 19.07 -26.22 6.93
C TRP A 315 19.18 -24.70 7.03
N LEU A 316 19.15 -24.15 8.24
CA LEU A 316 19.32 -22.73 8.50
C LEU A 316 20.68 -22.23 8.01
N ASP A 317 21.77 -22.93 8.35
CA ASP A 317 23.12 -22.54 7.95
C ASP A 317 23.27 -22.56 6.41
N ARG A 318 22.70 -23.57 5.75
CA ARG A 318 22.65 -23.63 4.28
C ARG A 318 21.82 -22.49 3.66
N ALA A 319 20.69 -22.13 4.28
CA ALA A 319 19.88 -21.02 3.80
C ALA A 319 20.61 -19.68 3.96
N LEU A 320 21.24 -19.43 5.12
CA LEU A 320 22.04 -18.23 5.37
C LEU A 320 23.21 -18.10 4.38
N GLN A 321 23.86 -19.22 4.06
CA GLN A 321 24.91 -19.25 3.05
C GLN A 321 24.37 -18.92 1.65
N SER A 322 23.27 -19.57 1.24
CA SER A 322 22.62 -19.32 -0.05
C SER A 322 22.20 -17.84 -0.20
N GLU A 323 21.72 -17.20 0.87
CA GLU A 323 21.39 -15.77 0.86
C GLU A 323 22.61 -14.88 0.56
N ARG A 324 23.75 -15.16 1.18
CA ARG A 324 24.99 -14.42 0.93
C ARG A 324 25.46 -14.63 -0.50
N ASP A 325 25.52 -15.88 -0.94
CA ASP A 325 25.96 -16.27 -2.28
C ASP A 325 25.08 -15.63 -3.37
N ILE A 326 23.75 -15.68 -3.20
CA ILE A 326 22.78 -15.10 -4.15
C ILE A 326 22.96 -13.58 -4.25
N LYS A 327 23.08 -12.86 -3.12
CA LYS A 327 23.27 -11.40 -3.14
C LYS A 327 24.54 -11.01 -3.89
N GLU A 328 25.62 -11.75 -3.68
CA GLU A 328 26.88 -11.52 -4.38
C GLU A 328 26.76 -11.84 -5.88
N GLN A 329 26.18 -12.99 -6.23
CA GLN A 329 25.97 -13.43 -7.61
C GLN A 329 25.06 -12.48 -8.42
N ILE A 330 23.98 -11.97 -7.82
CA ILE A 330 23.09 -10.99 -8.48
C ILE A 330 23.86 -9.71 -8.83
N SER A 331 24.70 -9.23 -7.91
CA SER A 331 25.48 -8.00 -8.12
C SER A 331 26.47 -8.14 -9.27
N VAL A 332 27.03 -9.34 -9.46
CA VAL A 332 28.10 -9.58 -10.44
C VAL A 332 27.59 -10.07 -11.79
N LEU A 333 26.64 -11.01 -11.82
CA LEU A 333 26.15 -11.64 -13.05
C LEU A 333 24.97 -10.88 -13.70
N LYS A 334 24.80 -9.60 -13.36
CA LYS A 334 23.68 -8.78 -13.84
C LYS A 334 23.67 -8.76 -15.39
N GLY A 335 22.65 -9.37 -15.99
CA GLY A 335 22.48 -9.46 -17.44
C GLY A 335 22.99 -10.77 -18.08
N SER A 336 23.65 -11.66 -17.33
CA SER A 336 24.05 -12.98 -17.81
C SER A 336 22.92 -14.00 -17.72
N LEU A 337 22.78 -14.86 -18.74
CA LEU A 337 21.82 -15.98 -18.74
C LEU A 337 22.14 -17.04 -17.66
N LEU A 338 23.38 -17.07 -17.16
CA LEU A 338 23.77 -17.96 -16.06
C LEU A 338 23.12 -17.56 -14.73
N LEU A 339 22.88 -16.26 -14.52
CA LEU A 339 22.28 -15.75 -13.29
C LEU A 339 20.90 -16.36 -13.07
N SER A 340 20.02 -16.32 -14.07
CA SER A 340 18.67 -16.86 -13.93
C SER A 340 18.72 -18.36 -13.59
N ARG A 341 19.64 -19.14 -14.19
CA ARG A 341 19.76 -20.59 -13.94
C ARG A 341 20.15 -20.88 -12.50
N ILE A 342 21.12 -20.13 -11.96
CA ILE A 342 21.58 -20.29 -10.59
C ILE A 342 20.46 -19.90 -9.60
N LEU A 343 19.78 -18.78 -9.85
CA LEU A 343 18.67 -18.32 -9.01
C LEU A 343 17.54 -19.37 -8.92
N TYR A 344 17.20 -20.04 -10.03
CA TYR A 344 16.18 -21.09 -10.02
C TYR A 344 16.63 -22.37 -9.32
N GLN A 345 17.88 -22.80 -9.52
CA GLN A 345 18.40 -24.00 -8.86
C GLN A 345 18.37 -23.82 -7.34
N GLN A 346 18.72 -22.63 -6.84
CA GLN A 346 18.66 -22.30 -5.42
C GLN A 346 17.21 -22.23 -4.88
N GLN A 347 16.26 -21.79 -5.69
CA GLN A 347 14.84 -21.77 -5.29
C GLN A 347 14.31 -23.18 -4.98
N GLN A 348 14.78 -24.21 -5.69
CA GLN A 348 14.31 -25.59 -5.50
C GLN A 348 14.95 -26.30 -4.31
N THR A 349 16.09 -25.81 -3.81
CA THR A 349 16.79 -26.39 -2.66
C THR A 349 16.29 -25.85 -1.32
N LEU A 350 15.36 -24.88 -1.32
CA LEU A 350 14.77 -24.34 -0.10
C LEU A 350 13.77 -25.33 0.53
N PRO A 351 13.86 -25.61 1.84
CA PRO A 351 12.94 -26.51 2.53
C PRO A 351 11.51 -25.96 2.53
N SER A 352 10.51 -26.85 2.48
CA SER A 352 9.09 -26.48 2.46
C SER A 352 8.56 -26.08 3.84
N ALA A 353 7.69 -25.07 3.88
CA ALA A 353 7.09 -24.55 5.11
C ALA A 353 6.28 -25.60 5.92
N ASP A 354 5.76 -26.65 5.26
CA ASP A 354 4.96 -27.69 5.91
C ASP A 354 5.79 -28.62 6.84
N GLU A 355 7.11 -28.64 6.69
CA GLU A 355 8.01 -29.43 7.57
C GLU A 355 8.35 -28.70 8.89
N LEU A 356 7.89 -27.46 9.06
CA LEU A 356 8.23 -26.56 10.17
C LEU A 356 7.00 -26.29 11.07
N GLN A 357 6.43 -27.37 11.63
CA GLN A 357 5.31 -27.29 12.58
C GLN A 357 5.65 -26.43 13.81
N ASP A 358 4.64 -25.69 14.29
CA ASP A 358 4.77 -24.77 15.44
C ASP A 358 5.04 -25.52 16.76
N MET A 359 6.26 -25.36 17.28
CA MET A 359 6.71 -25.94 18.55
C MET A 359 6.06 -25.25 19.78
N THR A 360 5.33 -24.15 19.59
CA THR A 360 4.72 -23.36 20.67
C THR A 360 3.82 -24.20 21.58
N ASN A 361 2.95 -25.04 21.02
CA ASN A 361 2.05 -25.90 21.80
C ASN A 361 2.84 -26.94 22.60
N ARG A 362 3.86 -27.56 22.01
CA ARG A 362 4.68 -28.55 22.69
C ARG A 362 5.49 -27.95 23.84
N ILE A 363 5.98 -26.72 23.69
CA ILE A 363 6.67 -26.00 24.77
C ILE A 363 5.71 -25.67 25.92
N ALA A 364 4.47 -25.31 25.61
CA ALA A 364 3.45 -25.06 26.63
C ALA A 364 3.11 -26.36 27.40
N ASP A 365 2.95 -27.48 26.70
CA ASP A 365 2.70 -28.80 27.31
C ASP A 365 3.86 -29.22 28.22
N LEU A 366 5.12 -29.09 27.75
CA LEU A 366 6.31 -29.42 28.55
C LEU A 366 6.43 -28.53 29.80
N ARG A 367 6.05 -27.25 29.72
CA ARG A 367 6.01 -26.35 30.88
C ARG A 367 4.94 -26.75 31.89
N LEU A 368 3.77 -27.16 31.40
CA LEU A 368 2.69 -27.63 32.26
C LEU A 368 3.10 -28.93 32.97
N GLU A 369 3.65 -29.89 32.23
CA GLU A 369 4.14 -31.15 32.80
C GLU A 369 5.26 -30.90 33.81
N GLN A 370 6.18 -29.97 33.52
CA GLN A 370 7.22 -29.57 34.46
C GLN A 370 6.64 -28.92 35.74
N PHE A 371 5.57 -28.12 35.62
CA PHE A 371 4.88 -27.53 36.77
C PHE A 371 4.22 -28.61 37.64
N GLU A 372 3.51 -29.56 37.03
CA GLU A 372 2.88 -30.69 37.74
C GLU A 372 3.92 -31.55 38.47
N VAL A 373 5.07 -31.84 37.82
CA VAL A 373 6.17 -32.58 38.45
C VAL A 373 6.75 -31.82 39.64
N ASN A 374 6.95 -30.51 39.53
CA ASN A 374 7.43 -29.72 40.66
C ASN A 374 6.40 -29.69 41.81
N GLN A 375 5.10 -29.61 41.52
CA GLN A 375 4.07 -29.71 42.54
C GLN A 375 4.10 -31.06 43.28
N GLN A 376 4.33 -32.16 42.56
CA GLN A 376 4.51 -33.49 43.16
C GLN A 376 5.78 -33.56 44.02
N ARG A 377 6.88 -32.95 43.57
CA ARG A 377 8.14 -32.88 44.34
C ARG A 377 7.97 -32.08 45.63
N ASP A 378 7.26 -30.96 45.59
CA ASP A 378 6.98 -30.13 46.77
C ASP A 378 6.11 -30.87 47.78
N ALA A 379 5.12 -31.64 47.31
CA ALA A 379 4.27 -32.49 48.16
C ALA A 379 5.06 -33.61 48.86
N LEU A 380 6.13 -34.10 48.22
CA LEU A 380 7.01 -35.17 48.72
C LEU A 380 8.24 -34.64 49.46
N PHE A 381 8.37 -33.32 49.65
CA PHE A 381 9.52 -32.73 50.36
C PHE A 381 9.58 -33.14 51.84
N GLN A 382 8.42 -33.38 52.46
CA GLN A 382 8.27 -33.95 53.80
C GLN A 382 7.80 -35.41 53.70
N SER A 383 8.71 -36.32 53.31
CA SER A 383 8.42 -37.74 53.07
C SER A 383 7.63 -38.39 54.23
N ASP A 384 8.03 -38.14 55.49
CA ASP A 384 7.35 -38.67 56.68
C ASP A 384 5.90 -38.18 56.82
N ALA A 385 5.63 -36.89 56.56
CA ALA A 385 4.29 -36.33 56.65
C ALA A 385 3.38 -36.82 55.51
N TYR A 386 3.96 -37.09 54.34
CA TYR A 386 3.26 -37.65 53.20
C TYR A 386 2.90 -39.13 53.43
N VAL A 387 3.85 -39.93 53.93
CA VAL A 387 3.61 -41.33 54.31
C VAL A 387 2.60 -41.43 55.45
N ALA A 388 2.70 -40.61 56.50
CA ALA A 388 1.73 -40.57 57.59
C ALA A 388 0.30 -40.24 57.11
N LYS A 389 0.16 -39.41 56.06
CA LYS A 389 -1.12 -39.08 55.44
C LYS A 389 -1.66 -40.20 54.54
N LEU A 390 -0.78 -40.99 53.91
CA LEU A 390 -1.16 -42.21 53.17
C LEU A 390 -1.64 -43.33 54.10
N GLU A 391 -1.06 -43.39 55.29
CA GLU A 391 -1.43 -44.34 56.36
C GLU A 391 -2.74 -43.96 57.07
N GLU A 392 -3.17 -42.70 56.96
CA GLU A 392 -4.40 -42.16 57.54
C GLU A 392 -5.65 -42.79 56.87
N GLY A 393 -6.04 -43.97 57.37
CA GLY A 393 -7.13 -44.80 56.83
C GLY A 393 -6.83 -46.29 56.74
N HIS A 394 -5.55 -46.70 56.91
CA HIS A 394 -5.07 -48.08 56.76
C HIS A 394 -4.35 -48.62 58.01
N SER A 395 -4.64 -48.06 59.18
CA SER A 395 -3.93 -48.32 60.44
C SER A 395 -3.91 -49.78 60.94
N ALA A 396 -4.71 -50.68 60.34
CA ALA A 396 -4.71 -52.12 60.63
C ALA A 396 -3.67 -52.93 59.81
N GLU A 397 -3.11 -52.36 58.73
CA GLU A 397 -2.22 -53.05 57.77
C GLU A 397 -0.79 -52.48 57.76
N VAL A 398 -0.50 -51.49 58.61
CA VAL A 398 0.77 -50.76 58.68
C VAL A 398 1.59 -51.27 59.88
N THR A 399 2.75 -51.87 59.59
CA THR A 399 3.77 -52.28 60.59
C THR A 399 4.99 -51.36 60.44
N ASP A 400 5.86 -51.23 61.44
CA ASP A 400 7.08 -50.39 61.33
C ASP A 400 7.95 -50.74 60.10
N GLU A 401 7.98 -52.02 59.70
CA GLU A 401 8.64 -52.49 58.47
C GLU A 401 7.96 -52.01 57.18
N VAL A 402 6.62 -51.89 57.18
CA VAL A 402 5.84 -51.35 56.05
C VAL A 402 6.02 -49.84 55.95
N HIS A 403 6.06 -49.12 57.08
CA HIS A 403 6.35 -47.70 57.14
C HIS A 403 7.74 -47.38 56.57
N ALA A 404 8.76 -48.15 56.97
CA ALA A 404 10.12 -48.03 56.42
C ALA A 404 10.18 -48.32 54.92
N ALA A 405 9.47 -49.35 54.44
CA ALA A 405 9.39 -49.67 53.01
C ALA A 405 8.64 -48.57 52.21
N LEU A 406 7.61 -47.95 52.76
CA LEU A 406 6.92 -46.82 52.13
C LEU A 406 7.82 -45.59 52.05
N LEU A 407 8.60 -45.29 53.09
CA LEU A 407 9.60 -44.22 53.06
C LEU A 407 10.64 -44.45 51.96
N GLU A 408 11.14 -45.68 51.80
CA GLU A 408 12.08 -46.04 50.75
C GLU A 408 11.46 -45.88 49.34
N VAL A 409 10.24 -46.37 49.13
CA VAL A 409 9.49 -46.23 47.86
C VAL A 409 9.23 -44.76 47.52
N ILE A 410 8.94 -43.92 48.52
CA ILE A 410 8.72 -42.48 48.34
C ILE A 410 10.04 -41.72 48.07
N ASP A 411 11.14 -42.11 48.70
CA ASP A 411 12.46 -41.53 48.40
C ASP A 411 12.91 -41.86 46.98
N MET A 412 12.66 -43.09 46.52
CA MET A 412 12.88 -43.51 45.13
C MET A 412 11.97 -42.73 44.17
N ARG A 413 10.72 -42.46 44.55
CA ARG A 413 9.82 -41.58 43.78
C ARG A 413 10.38 -40.18 43.64
N ARG A 414 10.92 -39.61 44.73
CA ARG A 414 11.51 -38.27 44.73
C ARG A 414 12.71 -38.20 43.79
N GLU A 415 13.54 -39.25 43.76
CA GLU A 415 14.67 -39.35 42.82
C GLU A 415 14.19 -39.47 41.36
N LEU A 416 13.19 -40.31 41.08
CA LEU A 416 12.57 -40.40 39.74
C LEU A 416 11.98 -39.05 39.30
N LEU A 417 11.28 -38.33 40.18
CA LEU A 417 10.72 -37.02 39.87
C LEU A 417 11.81 -35.95 39.64
N ASP A 418 12.93 -36.01 40.38
CA ASP A 418 14.06 -35.11 40.16
C ASP A 418 14.74 -35.38 38.82
N GLN A 419 14.97 -36.66 38.47
CA GLN A 419 15.49 -37.03 37.16
C GLN A 419 14.50 -36.65 36.04
N PHE A 420 13.21 -36.86 36.23
CA PHE A 420 12.17 -36.51 35.26
C PHE A 420 12.10 -35.00 35.05
N ASN A 421 12.11 -34.20 36.12
CA ASN A 421 12.16 -32.74 36.02
C ASN A 421 13.42 -32.24 35.30
N LYS A 422 14.58 -32.85 35.55
CA LYS A 422 15.83 -32.55 34.82
C LYS A 422 15.70 -32.87 33.33
N GLN A 423 15.09 -34.01 32.98
CA GLN A 423 14.85 -34.37 31.57
C GLN A 423 13.87 -33.42 30.88
N LEU A 424 12.75 -33.07 31.54
CA LEU A 424 11.80 -32.07 31.03
C LEU A 424 12.46 -30.70 30.82
N GLY A 425 13.33 -30.27 31.75
CA GLY A 425 14.11 -29.04 31.60
C GLY A 425 15.03 -29.06 30.37
N ASN A 426 15.71 -30.18 30.13
CA ASN A 426 16.55 -30.37 28.94
C ASN A 426 15.72 -30.37 27.65
N GLN A 427 14.59 -31.07 27.63
CA GLN A 427 13.66 -31.07 26.49
C GLN A 427 13.13 -29.67 26.19
N LEU A 428 12.76 -28.92 27.22
CA LEU A 428 12.24 -27.57 27.09
C LEU A 428 13.29 -26.63 26.46
N MET A 429 14.54 -26.69 26.92
CA MET A 429 15.65 -25.94 26.30
C MET A 429 15.85 -26.33 24.83
N MET A 430 15.82 -27.62 24.51
CA MET A 430 15.97 -28.11 23.12
C MET A 430 14.80 -27.70 22.23
N ALA A 431 13.58 -27.75 22.74
CA ALA A 431 12.37 -27.33 22.03
C ALA A 431 12.36 -25.82 21.77
N ILE A 432 12.80 -24.99 22.73
CA ILE A 432 12.97 -23.55 22.55
C ILE A 432 14.03 -23.27 21.47
N ASN A 433 15.19 -23.92 21.53
CA ASN A 433 16.25 -23.73 20.52
C ASN A 433 15.78 -24.17 19.13
N LEU A 434 15.05 -25.30 19.04
CA LEU A 434 14.44 -25.74 17.80
C LEU A 434 13.45 -24.70 17.27
N GLN A 435 12.57 -24.15 18.11
CA GLN A 435 11.65 -23.09 17.71
C GLN A 435 12.37 -21.85 17.15
N ILE A 436 13.44 -21.40 17.82
CA ILE A 436 14.24 -20.25 17.37
C ILE A 436 14.87 -20.54 16.00
N ASN A 437 15.49 -21.70 15.83
CA ASN A 437 16.12 -22.10 14.56
C ASN A 437 15.09 -22.24 13.44
N GLN A 438 13.88 -22.75 13.74
CA GLN A 438 12.78 -22.82 12.77
C GLN A 438 12.28 -21.43 12.37
N GLN A 439 12.12 -20.51 13.32
CA GLN A 439 11.69 -19.13 13.03
C GLN A 439 12.71 -18.38 12.18
N GLN A 440 14.01 -18.54 12.48
CA GLN A 440 15.09 -17.98 11.67
C GLN A 440 15.13 -18.61 10.28
N LEU A 441 14.97 -19.92 10.16
CA LEU A 441 14.95 -20.60 8.86
C LEU A 441 13.76 -20.12 8.02
N MET A 442 12.58 -19.96 8.62
CA MET A 442 11.40 -19.43 7.96
C MET A 442 11.60 -17.99 7.47
N SER A 443 12.21 -17.12 8.28
CA SER A 443 12.45 -15.73 7.89
C SER A 443 13.48 -15.62 6.76
N VAL A 444 14.59 -16.36 6.85
CA VAL A 444 15.64 -16.40 5.82
C VAL A 444 15.11 -17.02 4.53
N SER A 445 14.39 -18.14 4.60
CA SER A 445 13.78 -18.81 3.43
C SER A 445 12.74 -17.92 2.76
N SER A 446 11.91 -17.20 3.54
CA SER A 446 10.92 -16.27 3.00
C SER A 446 11.59 -15.07 2.32
N SER A 447 12.59 -14.47 2.95
CA SER A 447 13.41 -13.39 2.39
C SER A 447 14.10 -13.82 1.09
N LEU A 448 14.74 -14.99 1.10
CA LEU A 448 15.36 -15.59 -0.08
C LEU A 448 14.36 -15.79 -1.22
N LYS A 449 13.20 -16.38 -0.93
CA LYS A 449 12.15 -16.59 -1.91
C LYS A 449 11.67 -15.27 -2.50
N GLU A 450 11.55 -14.22 -1.69
CA GLU A 450 11.19 -12.89 -2.15
C GLU A 450 12.28 -12.30 -3.06
N ILE A 451 13.54 -12.27 -2.63
CA ILE A 451 14.68 -11.79 -3.42
C ILE A 451 14.77 -12.54 -4.75
N LEU A 452 14.71 -13.87 -4.72
CA LEU A 452 14.75 -14.72 -5.91
C LEU A 452 13.59 -14.39 -6.85
N THR A 453 12.36 -14.29 -6.34
CA THR A 453 11.18 -13.99 -7.15
C THR A 453 11.26 -12.61 -7.79
N GLN A 454 11.72 -11.60 -7.05
CA GLN A 454 11.94 -10.25 -7.56
C GLN A 454 12.96 -10.27 -8.70
N GLN A 455 14.12 -10.91 -8.52
CA GLN A 455 15.22 -10.89 -9.49
C GLN A 455 14.92 -11.72 -10.74
N ILE A 456 14.37 -12.92 -10.56
CA ILE A 456 14.03 -13.85 -11.65
C ILE A 456 13.09 -13.18 -12.68
N PHE A 457 12.19 -12.31 -12.23
CA PHE A 457 11.26 -11.61 -13.11
C PHE A 457 11.94 -10.54 -13.99
N TRP A 458 13.09 -10.00 -13.62
CA TRP A 458 13.75 -8.93 -14.37
C TRP A 458 14.99 -9.38 -15.13
N VAL A 459 15.34 -10.66 -15.08
CA VAL A 459 16.50 -11.24 -15.79
C VAL A 459 16.03 -12.00 -17.03
N ASN A 460 16.83 -11.94 -18.11
CA ASN A 460 16.59 -12.74 -19.31
C ASN A 460 16.64 -14.24 -18.95
N SER A 461 15.57 -14.95 -19.27
CA SER A 461 15.45 -16.39 -19.00
C SER A 461 15.99 -17.22 -20.16
N ASN A 462 15.90 -16.69 -21.37
CA ASN A 462 16.27 -17.37 -22.60
C ASN A 462 17.05 -16.42 -23.53
N LYS A 463 17.73 -16.99 -24.53
CA LYS A 463 18.35 -16.21 -25.60
C LYS A 463 17.28 -15.40 -26.37
N PRO A 464 17.57 -14.14 -26.76
CA PRO A 464 16.70 -13.37 -27.65
C PRO A 464 16.44 -14.11 -28.95
N MET A 465 15.28 -13.89 -29.57
CA MET A 465 14.90 -14.47 -30.86
C MET A 465 15.55 -13.68 -32.02
N ASP A 466 16.87 -13.62 -32.03
CA ASP A 466 17.66 -12.98 -33.08
C ASP A 466 17.96 -13.94 -34.25
N TRP A 467 18.68 -13.46 -35.26
CA TRP A 467 19.02 -14.26 -36.44
C TRP A 467 19.87 -15.49 -36.09
N GLU A 468 20.66 -15.42 -35.03
CA GLU A 468 21.44 -16.57 -34.53
C GLU A 468 20.54 -17.63 -33.90
N TRP A 469 19.54 -17.23 -33.11
CA TRP A 469 18.54 -18.15 -32.56
C TRP A 469 17.80 -18.92 -33.66
N ILE A 470 17.41 -18.25 -34.75
CA ILE A 470 16.71 -18.90 -35.89
C ILE A 470 17.60 -19.95 -36.55
N LYS A 471 18.92 -19.70 -36.67
CA LYS A 471 19.88 -20.68 -37.20
C LYS A 471 20.05 -21.88 -36.27
N ALA A 472 20.09 -21.66 -34.96
CA ALA A 472 20.27 -22.71 -33.96
C ALA A 472 18.98 -23.51 -33.66
N PHE A 473 17.81 -22.98 -34.05
CA PHE A 473 16.49 -23.56 -33.76
C PHE A 473 16.35 -25.05 -34.16
N PRO A 474 16.72 -25.50 -35.38
CA PRO A 474 16.51 -26.90 -35.77
C PRO A 474 17.29 -27.89 -34.90
N GLU A 475 18.51 -27.52 -34.51
CA GLU A 475 19.36 -28.34 -33.64
C GLU A 475 18.83 -28.36 -32.20
N ALA A 476 18.46 -27.19 -31.67
CA ALA A 476 17.89 -27.06 -30.33
C ALA A 476 16.56 -27.81 -30.19
N LEU A 477 15.68 -27.74 -31.20
CA LEU A 477 14.42 -28.47 -31.25
C LEU A 477 14.65 -29.99 -31.21
N LYS A 478 15.61 -30.49 -31.99
CA LYS A 478 15.98 -31.91 -31.99
C LYS A 478 16.51 -32.36 -30.63
N GLY A 479 17.31 -31.52 -29.98
CA GLY A 479 17.79 -31.73 -28.61
C GLY A 479 16.64 -31.85 -27.60
N GLN A 480 15.69 -30.91 -27.65
CA GLN A 480 14.55 -30.85 -26.75
C GLN A 480 13.63 -32.08 -26.88
N PHE A 481 13.31 -32.50 -28.12
CA PHE A 481 12.52 -33.72 -28.35
C PHE A 481 13.21 -34.99 -27.82
N LYS A 482 14.54 -35.06 -27.90
CA LYS A 482 15.31 -36.21 -27.38
C LYS A 482 15.34 -36.24 -25.84
N ALA A 483 15.30 -35.07 -25.20
CA ALA A 483 15.25 -34.92 -23.74
C ALA A 483 13.86 -35.22 -23.17
N MET A 484 12.79 -35.04 -23.96
CA MET A 484 11.40 -35.30 -23.55
C MET A 484 11.08 -36.82 -23.54
N LYS A 485 11.69 -37.57 -22.62
CA LYS A 485 11.33 -38.98 -22.38
C LYS A 485 10.35 -39.06 -21.21
N ILE A 486 9.07 -39.29 -21.53
CA ILE A 486 8.06 -39.59 -20.52
C ILE A 486 8.25 -41.05 -20.09
N THR A 487 8.86 -41.27 -18.94
CA THR A 487 9.00 -42.61 -18.36
C THR A 487 7.72 -42.97 -17.60
N VAL A 488 6.93 -43.90 -18.15
CA VAL A 488 5.75 -44.47 -17.47
C VAL A 488 6.17 -45.78 -16.83
N ASN A 489 6.10 -45.86 -15.49
CA ASN A 489 6.32 -47.11 -14.79
C ASN A 489 5.01 -47.91 -14.76
N TRP A 490 4.79 -48.74 -15.80
CA TRP A 490 3.54 -49.48 -15.97
C TRP A 490 3.23 -50.47 -14.85
N GLU A 491 4.25 -51.01 -14.17
CA GLU A 491 4.06 -51.94 -13.04
C GLU A 491 3.40 -51.27 -11.83
N LYS A 492 3.75 -50.02 -11.52
CA LYS A 492 3.15 -49.24 -10.43
C LYS A 492 1.85 -48.53 -10.84
N ALA A 493 1.66 -48.29 -12.14
CA ALA A 493 0.52 -47.54 -12.64
C ALA A 493 -0.80 -48.33 -12.55
N TRP A 494 -0.82 -49.63 -12.81
CA TRP A 494 -2.08 -50.40 -12.86
C TRP A 494 -2.85 -50.46 -11.52
N PRO A 495 -2.20 -50.74 -10.36
CA PRO A 495 -2.89 -50.69 -9.06
C PRO A 495 -3.32 -49.26 -8.69
N ALA A 496 -2.50 -48.27 -9.03
CA ALA A 496 -2.77 -46.87 -8.75
C ALA A 496 -3.98 -46.36 -9.56
N VAL A 497 -4.14 -46.76 -10.82
CA VAL A 497 -5.30 -46.40 -11.66
C VAL A 497 -6.62 -46.87 -11.05
N PHE A 498 -6.65 -48.04 -10.39
CA PHE A 498 -7.87 -48.52 -9.74
C PHE A 498 -8.26 -47.64 -8.53
N ILE A 499 -7.30 -47.35 -7.65
CA ILE A 499 -7.50 -46.43 -6.50
C ILE A 499 -7.90 -45.04 -6.99
N ALA A 500 -7.26 -44.58 -8.07
CA ALA A 500 -7.52 -43.30 -8.70
C ALA A 500 -8.91 -43.19 -9.32
N PHE A 501 -9.35 -44.25 -9.99
CA PHE A 501 -10.69 -44.35 -10.54
C PHE A 501 -11.72 -44.28 -9.41
N LEU A 502 -11.48 -44.98 -8.30
CA LEU A 502 -12.30 -44.90 -7.09
C LEU A 502 -12.34 -43.48 -6.50
N ALA A 503 -11.21 -42.77 -6.45
CA ALA A 503 -11.14 -41.39 -5.97
C ALA A 503 -11.81 -40.37 -6.92
N GLY A 504 -11.78 -40.61 -8.24
CA GLY A 504 -12.46 -39.79 -9.25
C GLY A 504 -13.94 -40.14 -9.45
N LEU A 505 -14.39 -41.31 -9.00
CA LEU A 505 -15.75 -41.84 -9.20
C LEU A 505 -16.85 -40.93 -8.63
N PRO A 506 -16.73 -40.32 -7.43
CA PRO A 506 -17.72 -39.36 -6.95
C PRO A 506 -17.91 -38.17 -7.90
N LEU A 507 -16.82 -37.64 -8.47
CA LEU A 507 -16.88 -36.51 -9.43
C LEU A 507 -17.60 -36.93 -10.71
N LEU A 508 -17.32 -38.13 -11.23
CA LEU A 508 -17.96 -38.68 -12.42
C LEU A 508 -19.45 -39.00 -12.19
N LEU A 509 -19.81 -39.53 -11.01
CA LEU A 509 -21.21 -39.77 -10.64
C LEU A 509 -22.01 -38.47 -10.55
N ILE A 510 -21.46 -37.43 -9.94
CA ILE A 510 -22.09 -36.11 -9.88
C ILE A 510 -22.23 -35.53 -11.30
N ALA A 511 -21.19 -35.64 -12.14
CA ALA A 511 -21.26 -35.21 -13.54
C ALA A 511 -22.35 -35.97 -14.33
N GLY A 512 -22.46 -37.28 -14.10
CA GLY A 512 -23.49 -38.15 -14.68
C GLY A 512 -24.90 -37.78 -14.21
N LEU A 513 -25.09 -37.52 -12.91
CA LEU A 513 -26.37 -37.09 -12.32
C LEU A 513 -26.82 -35.75 -12.89
N ILE A 514 -25.92 -34.77 -12.99
CA ILE A 514 -26.21 -33.48 -13.62
C ILE A 514 -26.57 -33.69 -15.10
N ARG A 515 -25.83 -34.54 -15.82
CA ARG A 515 -26.08 -34.87 -17.22
C ARG A 515 -27.46 -35.51 -17.41
N TRP A 516 -27.86 -36.41 -16.52
CA TRP A 516 -29.18 -37.03 -16.51
C TRP A 516 -30.31 -36.02 -16.26
N ARG A 517 -30.10 -35.05 -15.36
CA ARG A 517 -31.06 -33.97 -15.06
C ARG A 517 -30.99 -32.78 -16.01
N LEU A 518 -30.20 -32.82 -17.09
CA LEU A 518 -30.04 -31.70 -18.03
C LEU A 518 -31.35 -31.24 -18.65
N GLN A 519 -32.24 -32.17 -19.01
CA GLN A 519 -33.51 -31.81 -19.64
C GLN A 519 -34.40 -31.03 -18.67
N TRP A 520 -34.52 -31.53 -17.44
CA TRP A 520 -35.23 -30.83 -16.36
C TRP A 520 -34.65 -29.44 -16.08
N LEU A 521 -33.32 -29.30 -16.05
CA LEU A 521 -32.66 -28.00 -15.87
C LEU A 521 -32.99 -27.01 -17.00
N LYS A 522 -33.02 -27.48 -18.26
CA LYS A 522 -33.42 -26.66 -19.41
C LYS A 522 -34.89 -26.25 -19.35
N ASP A 523 -35.77 -27.17 -19.01
CA ASP A 523 -37.22 -26.91 -18.91
C ASP A 523 -37.50 -25.91 -17.78
N TYR A 524 -36.81 -26.03 -16.64
CA TYR A 524 -36.92 -25.08 -15.54
C TYR A 524 -36.36 -23.70 -15.90
N GLN A 525 -35.25 -23.64 -16.64
CA GLN A 525 -34.71 -22.38 -17.16
C GLN A 525 -35.68 -21.73 -18.17
N ALA A 526 -36.32 -22.51 -19.05
CA ALA A 526 -37.34 -22.01 -19.97
C ALA A 526 -38.57 -21.47 -19.23
N LYS A 527 -38.98 -22.14 -18.13
CA LYS A 527 -40.04 -21.64 -17.25
C LYS A 527 -39.68 -20.28 -16.64
N LEU A 528 -38.45 -20.12 -16.13
CA LEU A 528 -37.97 -18.83 -15.62
C LEU A 528 -37.99 -17.76 -16.72
N ALA A 529 -37.52 -18.10 -17.93
CA ALA A 529 -37.51 -17.21 -19.08
C ALA A 529 -38.93 -16.77 -19.49
N SER A 530 -39.94 -17.64 -19.39
CA SER A 530 -41.34 -17.28 -19.72
C SER A 530 -41.97 -16.27 -18.75
N GLN A 531 -41.47 -16.20 -17.51
CA GLN A 531 -41.94 -15.28 -16.47
C GLN A 531 -41.25 -13.91 -16.56
N VAL A 532 -40.18 -13.80 -17.35
CA VAL A 532 -39.45 -12.56 -17.57
C VAL A 532 -40.34 -11.53 -18.26
N GLY A 533 -40.37 -10.30 -17.73
CA GLY A 533 -41.16 -9.21 -18.30
C GLY A 533 -42.63 -9.23 -17.89
N GLN A 534 -43.11 -10.30 -17.23
CA GLN A 534 -44.45 -10.34 -16.65
C GLN A 534 -44.47 -9.60 -15.31
N LEU A 535 -45.22 -8.50 -15.23
CA LEU A 535 -45.22 -7.58 -14.09
C LEU A 535 -45.50 -8.26 -12.72
N ARG A 536 -46.29 -9.33 -12.72
CA ARG A 536 -46.75 -10.03 -11.51
C ARG A 536 -45.79 -11.14 -11.06
N ASN A 537 -45.09 -11.77 -12.00
CA ASN A 537 -44.33 -13.01 -11.78
C ASN A 537 -42.81 -12.83 -11.87
N ASP A 538 -42.32 -11.74 -12.47
CA ASP A 538 -40.88 -11.46 -12.57
C ASP A 538 -40.30 -11.00 -11.22
N THR A 539 -39.18 -11.60 -10.81
CA THR A 539 -38.50 -11.29 -9.54
C THR A 539 -37.01 -11.08 -9.76
N GLN A 540 -36.35 -10.32 -8.89
CA GLN A 540 -34.92 -10.04 -9.00
C GLN A 540 -34.05 -11.32 -8.99
N LEU A 541 -34.54 -12.40 -8.36
CA LEU A 541 -33.83 -13.67 -8.23
C LEU A 541 -33.95 -14.57 -9.47
N HIS A 542 -34.81 -14.26 -10.45
CA HIS A 542 -34.96 -15.11 -11.63
C HIS A 542 -33.72 -15.12 -12.52
N THR A 543 -33.02 -13.99 -12.69
CA THR A 543 -31.74 -13.95 -13.44
C THR A 543 -30.63 -14.72 -12.73
N PRO A 544 -30.33 -14.45 -11.44
CA PRO A 544 -29.30 -15.22 -10.73
C PRO A 544 -29.58 -16.72 -10.71
N LYS A 545 -30.84 -17.14 -10.56
CA LYS A 545 -31.22 -18.56 -10.66
C LYS A 545 -30.96 -19.15 -12.05
N ALA A 546 -31.28 -18.41 -13.13
CA ALA A 546 -31.01 -18.86 -14.49
C ALA A 546 -29.50 -19.00 -14.77
N ILE A 547 -28.69 -18.06 -14.29
CA ILE A 547 -27.21 -18.14 -14.38
C ILE A 547 -26.66 -19.29 -13.54
N PHE A 548 -27.21 -19.52 -12.34
CA PHE A 548 -26.82 -20.66 -11.50
C PHE A 548 -27.13 -22.00 -12.18
N ILE A 549 -28.24 -22.10 -12.91
CA ILE A 549 -28.53 -23.27 -13.75
C ILE A 549 -27.51 -23.42 -14.88
N ASP A 550 -27.14 -22.33 -15.55
CA ASP A 550 -26.08 -22.37 -16.57
C ASP A 550 -24.72 -22.79 -16.00
N LEU A 551 -24.41 -22.39 -14.76
CA LEU A 551 -23.23 -22.84 -14.02
C LEU A 551 -23.29 -24.35 -13.77
N ILE A 552 -24.42 -24.86 -13.23
CA ILE A 552 -24.63 -26.30 -13.04
C ILE A 552 -24.50 -27.06 -14.36
N ARG A 553 -25.04 -26.52 -15.46
CA ARG A 553 -24.93 -27.13 -16.80
C ARG A 553 -23.50 -27.14 -17.36
N ALA A 554 -22.60 -26.30 -16.85
CA ALA A 554 -21.19 -26.25 -17.23
C ALA A 554 -20.30 -27.19 -16.39
N LEU A 555 -20.69 -27.49 -15.14
CA LEU A 555 -19.93 -28.33 -14.21
C LEU A 555 -19.57 -29.74 -14.70
N PRO A 556 -20.37 -30.48 -15.49
CA PRO A 556 -20.02 -31.86 -15.86
C PRO A 556 -18.65 -31.99 -16.52
N VAL A 557 -18.28 -31.04 -17.38
CA VAL A 557 -16.96 -31.05 -18.04
C VAL A 557 -15.85 -30.69 -17.06
N VAL A 558 -16.09 -29.74 -16.16
CA VAL A 558 -15.16 -29.36 -15.08
C VAL A 558 -14.84 -30.59 -14.20
N LEU A 559 -15.87 -31.32 -13.79
CA LEU A 559 -15.75 -32.52 -12.96
C LEU A 559 -15.01 -33.64 -13.70
N VAL A 560 -15.25 -33.82 -15.00
CA VAL A 560 -14.52 -34.80 -15.82
C VAL A 560 -13.03 -34.42 -15.94
N ILE A 561 -12.72 -33.14 -16.19
CA ILE A 561 -11.32 -32.67 -16.25
C ILE A 561 -10.61 -32.90 -14.91
N LEU A 562 -11.27 -32.58 -13.78
CA LEU A 562 -10.71 -32.82 -12.45
C LEU A 562 -10.54 -34.31 -12.15
N ALA A 563 -11.51 -35.15 -12.54
CA ALA A 563 -11.40 -36.60 -12.38
C ALA A 563 -10.21 -37.17 -13.18
N ILE A 564 -10.04 -36.75 -14.44
CA ILE A 564 -8.88 -37.14 -15.26
C ILE A 564 -7.57 -36.65 -14.62
N GLY A 565 -7.54 -35.40 -14.14
CA GLY A 565 -6.36 -34.85 -13.46
C GLY A 565 -5.97 -35.62 -12.21
N LEU A 566 -6.95 -36.04 -11.40
CA LEU A 566 -6.74 -36.84 -10.20
C LEU A 566 -6.21 -38.24 -10.56
N ILE A 567 -6.72 -38.82 -11.65
CA ILE A 567 -6.20 -40.07 -12.21
C ILE A 567 -4.74 -39.95 -12.64
N LEU A 568 -4.39 -38.86 -13.32
CA LEU A 568 -3.00 -38.63 -13.74
C LEU A 568 -2.05 -38.35 -12.56
N LEU A 569 -2.55 -37.72 -11.48
CA LEU A 569 -1.77 -37.46 -10.28
C LEU A 569 -1.33 -38.76 -9.60
N THR A 570 -2.28 -39.68 -9.44
CA THR A 570 -2.12 -40.96 -8.74
C THR A 570 -1.32 -41.98 -9.54
N MET A 571 -1.25 -41.86 -10.88
CA MET A 571 -0.38 -42.68 -11.72
C MET A 571 1.13 -42.49 -11.49
N GLN A 572 1.54 -41.57 -10.60
CA GLN A 572 2.95 -41.31 -10.24
C GLN A 572 3.89 -41.11 -11.45
N LEU A 573 3.38 -40.48 -12.50
CA LEU A 573 4.21 -40.03 -13.63
C LEU A 573 5.21 -38.99 -13.14
N ASN A 574 6.37 -38.86 -13.81
CA ASN A 574 7.34 -37.80 -13.52
C ASN A 574 6.73 -36.38 -13.66
N ILE A 575 5.63 -36.26 -14.40
CA ILE A 575 4.88 -35.02 -14.65
C ILE A 575 3.49 -34.99 -13.98
N SER A 576 3.20 -35.91 -13.06
CA SER A 576 1.87 -36.08 -12.45
C SER A 576 1.38 -34.79 -11.75
N GLY A 577 2.25 -34.13 -10.98
CA GLY A 577 1.94 -32.86 -10.32
C GLY A 577 1.63 -31.73 -11.31
N LEU A 578 2.35 -31.68 -12.44
CA LEU A 578 2.12 -30.72 -13.51
C LEU A 578 0.75 -30.95 -14.17
N LEU A 579 0.43 -32.20 -14.51
CA LEU A 579 -0.85 -32.57 -15.11
C LEU A 579 -2.04 -32.26 -14.19
N TRP A 580 -1.88 -32.45 -12.88
CA TRP A 580 -2.90 -32.08 -11.90
C TRP A 580 -3.13 -30.56 -11.84
N ALA A 581 -2.05 -29.78 -11.75
CA ALA A 581 -2.17 -28.32 -11.73
C ALA A 581 -2.76 -27.76 -13.02
N TYR A 582 -2.35 -28.33 -14.18
CA TYR A 582 -2.93 -27.99 -15.46
C TYR A 582 -4.42 -28.33 -15.51
N SER A 583 -4.82 -29.51 -14.99
CA SER A 583 -6.23 -29.90 -14.91
C SER A 583 -7.05 -28.93 -14.05
N LYS A 584 -6.51 -28.42 -12.94
CA LYS A 584 -7.18 -27.38 -12.12
C LYS A 584 -7.36 -26.06 -12.89
N LYS A 585 -6.30 -25.55 -13.54
CA LYS A 585 -6.38 -24.32 -14.34
C LYS A 585 -7.31 -24.50 -15.55
N LEU A 586 -7.30 -25.66 -16.20
CA LEU A 586 -8.19 -26.01 -17.31
C LEU A 586 -9.65 -26.15 -16.86
N ALA A 587 -9.89 -26.70 -15.67
CA ALA A 587 -11.21 -26.77 -15.04
C ALA A 587 -11.77 -25.37 -14.74
N MET A 588 -10.95 -24.47 -14.19
CA MET A 588 -11.31 -23.07 -13.95
C MET A 588 -11.57 -22.32 -15.27
N PHE A 589 -10.69 -22.50 -16.25
CA PHE A 589 -10.85 -21.97 -17.61
C PHE A 589 -12.20 -22.38 -18.21
N TRP A 590 -12.54 -23.68 -18.16
CA TRP A 590 -13.80 -24.18 -18.68
C TRP A 590 -15.01 -23.69 -17.87
N LEU A 591 -14.88 -23.55 -16.55
CA LEU A 591 -15.97 -23.04 -15.71
C LEU A 591 -16.38 -21.62 -16.15
N VAL A 592 -15.42 -20.72 -16.37
CA VAL A 592 -15.68 -19.33 -16.78
C VAL A 592 -16.16 -19.26 -18.23
N PHE A 593 -15.41 -19.85 -19.16
CA PHE A 593 -15.75 -19.81 -20.58
C PHE A 593 -17.00 -20.62 -20.92
N GLY A 594 -17.16 -21.78 -20.28
CA GLY A 594 -18.33 -22.64 -20.41
C GLY A 594 -19.60 -21.97 -19.89
N LEU A 595 -19.54 -21.29 -18.74
CA LEU A 595 -20.65 -20.46 -18.24
C LEU A 595 -21.03 -19.38 -19.25
N CYS A 596 -20.06 -18.58 -19.72
CA CYS A 596 -20.31 -17.52 -20.70
C CYS A 596 -20.88 -18.08 -22.01
N TRP A 597 -20.40 -19.25 -22.45
CA TRP A 597 -20.89 -19.93 -23.64
C TRP A 597 -22.36 -20.37 -23.50
N LYS A 598 -22.77 -20.85 -22.31
CA LYS A 598 -24.15 -21.24 -22.01
C LYS A 598 -25.08 -20.02 -21.92
N VAL A 599 -24.63 -18.94 -21.29
CA VAL A 599 -25.38 -17.67 -21.19
C VAL A 599 -25.71 -17.11 -22.58
N LEU A 600 -24.80 -17.23 -23.56
CA LEU A 600 -24.95 -16.75 -24.94
C LEU A 600 -25.68 -17.72 -25.89
N GLU A 601 -26.31 -18.78 -25.38
CA GLU A 601 -27.10 -19.71 -26.18
C GLU A 601 -28.31 -19.00 -26.84
N LYS A 602 -28.83 -19.51 -27.97
CA LYS A 602 -29.87 -18.84 -28.79
C LYS A 602 -31.13 -18.44 -27.99
N ASN A 603 -31.50 -19.24 -26.99
CA ASN A 603 -32.59 -18.97 -26.04
C ASN A 603 -32.08 -18.86 -24.60
N GLY A 604 -30.78 -18.58 -24.43
CA GLY A 604 -30.12 -18.47 -23.13
C GLY A 604 -30.43 -17.15 -22.42
N VAL A 605 -29.81 -16.96 -21.26
CA VAL A 605 -30.01 -15.79 -20.39
C VAL A 605 -29.71 -14.47 -21.11
N ALA A 606 -28.74 -14.45 -22.03
CA ALA A 606 -28.40 -13.22 -22.77
C ALA A 606 -29.58 -12.68 -23.61
N VAL A 607 -30.33 -13.55 -24.27
CA VAL A 607 -31.46 -13.13 -25.12
C VAL A 607 -32.71 -12.91 -24.27
N SER A 608 -33.08 -13.88 -23.44
CA SER A 608 -34.35 -13.86 -22.72
C SER A 608 -34.35 -12.92 -21.51
N HIS A 609 -33.23 -12.82 -20.77
CA HIS A 609 -33.14 -11.97 -19.59
C HIS A 609 -32.51 -10.61 -19.91
N PHE A 610 -31.35 -10.56 -20.58
CA PHE A 610 -30.65 -9.30 -20.87
C PHE A 610 -31.14 -8.56 -22.11
N ASN A 611 -32.08 -9.14 -22.86
CA ASN A 611 -32.64 -8.56 -24.08
C ASN A 611 -31.59 -8.23 -25.15
N MET A 612 -30.50 -9.03 -25.20
CA MET A 612 -29.46 -8.86 -26.22
C MET A 612 -29.94 -9.37 -27.58
N PRO A 613 -29.68 -8.65 -28.69
CA PRO A 613 -30.04 -9.10 -30.04
C PRO A 613 -29.45 -10.46 -30.37
N ALA A 614 -30.25 -11.36 -30.96
CA ALA A 614 -29.83 -12.73 -31.28
C ALA A 614 -28.62 -12.80 -32.25
N GLN A 615 -28.48 -11.79 -33.13
CA GLN A 615 -27.33 -11.68 -34.03
C GLN A 615 -26.04 -11.39 -33.25
N LEU A 616 -26.12 -10.49 -32.26
CA LEU A 616 -25.01 -10.12 -31.40
C LEU A 616 -24.57 -11.33 -30.56
N THR A 617 -25.50 -12.02 -29.89
CA THR A 617 -25.17 -13.19 -29.07
C THR A 617 -24.53 -14.32 -29.88
N SER A 618 -24.99 -14.57 -31.11
CA SER A 618 -24.35 -15.53 -32.01
C SER A 618 -22.93 -15.12 -32.43
N HIS A 619 -22.69 -13.83 -32.66
CA HIS A 619 -21.34 -13.32 -32.98
C HIS A 619 -20.39 -13.52 -31.79
N TRP A 620 -20.76 -13.05 -30.61
CA TRP A 620 -19.95 -13.16 -29.38
C TRP A 620 -19.71 -14.62 -28.98
N ARG A 621 -20.71 -15.48 -29.17
CA ARG A 621 -20.57 -16.93 -28.93
C ARG A 621 -19.50 -17.57 -29.81
N ARG A 622 -19.38 -17.18 -31.08
CA ARG A 622 -18.32 -17.68 -31.98
C ARG A 622 -16.95 -17.12 -31.61
N GLN A 623 -16.89 -15.83 -31.27
CA GLN A 623 -15.62 -15.19 -30.89
C GLN A 623 -15.06 -15.75 -29.60
N ILE A 624 -15.90 -15.97 -28.59
CA ILE A 624 -15.47 -16.57 -27.32
C ILE A 624 -14.82 -17.93 -27.54
N VAL A 625 -15.37 -18.77 -28.44
CA VAL A 625 -14.76 -20.09 -28.74
C VAL A 625 -13.41 -19.96 -29.46
N ARG A 626 -13.28 -19.00 -30.39
CA ARG A 626 -12.01 -18.77 -31.10
C ARG A 626 -10.91 -18.27 -30.16
N VAL A 627 -11.24 -17.28 -29.33
CA VAL A 627 -10.31 -16.70 -28.35
C VAL A 627 -9.98 -17.74 -27.28
N SER A 628 -10.96 -18.47 -26.76
CA SER A 628 -10.72 -19.48 -25.72
C SER A 628 -9.80 -20.60 -26.23
N LEU A 629 -9.98 -21.08 -27.46
CA LEU A 629 -9.09 -22.09 -28.06
C LEU A 629 -7.65 -21.56 -28.20
N ALA A 630 -7.49 -20.28 -28.54
CA ALA A 630 -6.18 -19.64 -28.58
C ALA A 630 -5.56 -19.48 -27.19
N LEU A 631 -6.31 -19.43 -26.09
CA LEU A 631 -5.76 -19.32 -24.72
C LEU A 631 -5.28 -20.65 -24.11
N LEU A 632 -5.60 -21.80 -24.73
CA LEU A 632 -5.26 -23.11 -24.18
C LEU A 632 -3.74 -23.37 -24.12
N PRO A 633 -2.94 -23.11 -25.18
CA PRO A 633 -1.49 -23.24 -25.10
C PRO A 633 -0.89 -22.29 -24.06
N LEU A 634 -1.37 -21.05 -24.00
CA LEU A 634 -0.93 -20.06 -23.03
C LEU A 634 -1.16 -20.52 -21.57
N ASN A 635 -2.32 -21.14 -21.29
CA ASN A 635 -2.59 -21.75 -19.98
C ASN A 635 -1.62 -22.90 -19.66
N PHE A 636 -1.30 -23.75 -20.63
CA PHE A 636 -0.41 -24.89 -20.42
C PHE A 636 1.01 -24.43 -20.04
N TRP A 637 1.61 -23.54 -20.85
CA TRP A 637 2.95 -23.02 -20.55
C TRP A 637 2.98 -22.12 -19.30
N SER A 638 1.89 -21.41 -19.00
CA SER A 638 1.77 -20.68 -17.73
C SER A 638 1.89 -21.61 -16.52
N VAL A 639 1.29 -22.81 -16.56
CA VAL A 639 1.44 -23.81 -15.49
C VAL A 639 2.86 -24.37 -15.41
N ILE A 640 3.52 -24.60 -16.56
CA ILE A 640 4.94 -24.99 -16.59
C ILE A 640 5.80 -23.93 -15.89
N SER A 641 5.51 -22.65 -16.10
CA SER A 641 6.23 -21.54 -15.44
C SER A 641 6.02 -21.46 -13.92
N GLU A 642 4.89 -21.94 -13.43
CA GLU A 642 4.58 -21.98 -12.00
C GLU A 642 5.28 -23.14 -11.29
N LEU A 643 5.34 -24.32 -11.93
CA LEU A 643 5.78 -25.56 -11.27
C LEU A 643 7.18 -26.05 -11.66
N SER A 644 7.67 -25.74 -12.85
CA SER A 644 8.94 -26.26 -13.37
C SER A 644 9.68 -25.22 -14.20
N PRO A 645 10.09 -24.09 -13.59
CA PRO A 645 10.68 -22.98 -14.31
C PRO A 645 12.06 -23.30 -14.93
N LEU A 646 12.84 -24.23 -14.36
CA LEU A 646 14.11 -24.67 -14.95
C LEU A 646 13.96 -25.26 -16.36
N ASN A 647 12.85 -25.96 -16.61
CA ASN A 647 12.59 -26.56 -17.92
C ASN A 647 12.31 -25.49 -18.99
N LEU A 648 11.97 -24.25 -18.61
CA LEU A 648 11.69 -23.16 -19.55
C LEU A 648 12.96 -22.57 -20.16
N MET A 649 14.11 -22.70 -19.50
CA MET A 649 15.36 -22.03 -19.92
C MET A 649 15.89 -22.55 -21.26
N ASP A 650 15.66 -23.83 -21.53
CA ASP A 650 16.03 -24.49 -22.78
C ASP A 650 14.79 -24.78 -23.67
N ASP A 651 13.61 -24.23 -23.33
CA ASP A 651 12.35 -24.48 -24.03
C ASP A 651 12.16 -23.63 -25.29
N VAL A 652 12.82 -24.04 -26.36
CA VAL A 652 12.75 -23.38 -27.67
C VAL A 652 11.36 -23.58 -28.32
N LEU A 653 10.74 -24.75 -28.13
CA LEU A 653 9.39 -25.03 -28.62
C LEU A 653 8.35 -24.10 -27.98
N GLY A 654 8.43 -23.89 -26.66
CA GLY A 654 7.58 -22.99 -25.90
C GLY A 654 7.69 -21.55 -26.35
N GLN A 655 8.90 -21.04 -26.58
CA GLN A 655 9.11 -19.68 -27.10
C GLN A 655 8.37 -19.46 -28.42
N LEU A 656 8.50 -20.41 -29.36
CA LEU A 656 7.84 -20.33 -30.66
C LEU A 656 6.32 -20.45 -30.53
N VAL A 657 5.83 -21.47 -29.82
CA VAL A 657 4.39 -21.70 -29.64
C VAL A 657 3.73 -20.48 -29.01
N ILE A 658 4.32 -19.92 -27.96
CA ILE A 658 3.76 -18.77 -27.23
C ILE A 658 3.83 -17.50 -28.07
N PHE A 659 4.92 -17.27 -28.80
CA PHE A 659 5.03 -16.13 -29.70
C PHE A 659 3.91 -16.13 -30.76
N PHE A 660 3.72 -17.24 -31.48
CA PHE A 660 2.65 -17.36 -32.48
C PHE A 660 1.25 -17.40 -31.86
N ASN A 661 1.13 -17.96 -30.65
CA ASN A 661 -0.13 -17.97 -29.91
C ASN A 661 -0.57 -16.55 -29.50
N LEU A 662 0.35 -15.73 -29.00
CA LEU A 662 0.11 -14.33 -28.68
C LEU A 662 -0.22 -13.51 -29.93
N LEU A 663 0.45 -13.77 -31.05
CA LEU A 663 0.11 -13.17 -32.35
C LEU A 663 -1.32 -13.54 -32.79
N LEU A 664 -1.70 -14.81 -32.68
CA LEU A 664 -3.05 -15.27 -33.00
C LEU A 664 -4.10 -14.59 -32.10
N ILE A 665 -3.84 -14.48 -30.80
CA ILE A 665 -4.72 -13.77 -29.85
C ILE A 665 -4.86 -12.30 -30.25
N ALA A 666 -3.75 -11.62 -30.55
CA ALA A 666 -3.76 -10.21 -30.98
C ALA A 666 -4.62 -10.01 -32.24
N VAL A 667 -4.50 -10.91 -33.23
CA VAL A 667 -5.31 -10.87 -34.46
C VAL A 667 -6.78 -11.16 -34.20
N LEU A 668 -7.11 -12.10 -33.30
CA LEU A 668 -8.50 -12.45 -32.97
C LEU A 668 -9.22 -11.36 -32.16
N VAL A 669 -8.50 -10.64 -31.31
CA VAL A 669 -9.06 -9.56 -30.47
C VAL A 669 -9.14 -8.23 -31.24
N TRP A 670 -8.29 -8.02 -32.24
CA TRP A 670 -8.24 -6.78 -33.03
C TRP A 670 -9.59 -6.29 -33.59
N PRO A 671 -10.46 -7.14 -34.19
CA PRO A 671 -11.78 -6.72 -34.65
C PRO A 671 -12.64 -6.11 -33.55
N MET A 672 -12.56 -6.64 -32.33
CA MET A 672 -13.33 -6.17 -31.17
C MET A 672 -12.88 -4.78 -30.74
N CYS A 673 -11.58 -4.52 -30.79
CA CYS A 673 -10.99 -3.22 -30.54
C CYS A 673 -11.43 -2.19 -31.60
N ARG A 674 -11.33 -2.57 -32.88
CA ARG A 674 -11.71 -1.72 -34.01
C ARG A 674 -13.19 -1.34 -33.99
N GLU A 675 -14.08 -2.28 -33.65
CA GLU A 675 -15.51 -2.02 -33.51
C GLU A 675 -15.79 -1.07 -32.34
N SER A 676 -15.16 -1.31 -31.18
CA SER A 676 -15.34 -0.45 -30.00
C SER A 676 -14.84 0.98 -30.24
N TRP A 677 -13.74 1.18 -30.99
CA TRP A 677 -13.22 2.50 -31.34
C TRP A 677 -14.12 3.28 -32.31
N ARG A 678 -14.92 2.58 -33.12
CA ARG A 678 -15.85 3.20 -34.08
C ARG A 678 -17.19 3.57 -33.46
N ASP A 679 -17.56 2.90 -32.37
CA ASP A 679 -18.82 3.12 -31.66
C ASP A 679 -18.75 4.39 -30.78
N LYS A 680 -19.28 5.50 -31.30
CA LYS A 680 -19.33 6.81 -30.62
C LYS A 680 -20.20 6.81 -29.36
N GLU A 681 -21.10 5.85 -29.22
CA GLU A 681 -22.01 5.70 -28.08
C GLU A 681 -21.42 4.80 -26.97
N SER A 682 -20.23 4.24 -27.18
CA SER A 682 -19.66 3.28 -26.23
C SER A 682 -19.21 3.97 -24.92
N HIS A 683 -19.66 3.45 -23.78
CA HIS A 683 -19.21 3.90 -22.45
C HIS A 683 -17.68 3.85 -22.35
N SER A 684 -17.06 4.94 -21.91
CA SER A 684 -15.58 5.11 -21.89
C SER A 684 -14.82 4.00 -21.17
N LEU A 685 -15.42 3.35 -20.16
CA LEU A 685 -14.85 2.21 -19.46
C LEU A 685 -14.72 0.95 -20.33
N ARG A 686 -15.71 0.69 -21.21
CA ARG A 686 -15.68 -0.45 -22.14
C ARG A 686 -14.59 -0.26 -23.20
N LEU A 687 -14.46 0.96 -23.70
CA LEU A 687 -13.41 1.35 -24.65
C LEU A 687 -12.02 1.10 -24.06
N LEU A 688 -11.78 1.59 -22.83
CA LEU A 688 -10.51 1.46 -22.13
C LEU A 688 -10.17 -0.01 -21.84
N THR A 689 -11.12 -0.79 -21.33
CA THR A 689 -10.91 -2.22 -21.01
C THR A 689 -10.56 -3.05 -22.24
N ILE A 690 -11.28 -2.87 -23.36
CA ILE A 690 -10.98 -3.60 -24.60
C ILE A 690 -9.63 -3.17 -25.18
N THR A 691 -9.32 -1.87 -25.13
CA THR A 691 -8.04 -1.34 -25.65
C THR A 691 -6.85 -1.89 -24.87
N VAL A 692 -6.89 -1.83 -23.53
CA VAL A 692 -5.84 -2.38 -22.66
C VAL A 692 -5.68 -3.89 -22.90
N LEU A 693 -6.78 -4.63 -22.94
CA LEU A 693 -6.75 -6.08 -23.16
C LEU A 693 -6.15 -6.47 -24.52
N SER A 694 -6.28 -5.61 -25.53
CA SER A 694 -5.75 -5.84 -26.89
C SER A 694 -4.26 -5.53 -27.01
N ILE A 695 -3.74 -4.57 -26.23
CA ILE A 695 -2.32 -4.18 -26.26
C ILE A 695 -1.44 -5.20 -25.53
N VAL A 696 -1.95 -5.82 -24.46
CA VAL A 696 -1.16 -6.74 -23.61
C VAL A 696 -0.57 -7.91 -24.39
N PRO A 697 -1.30 -8.66 -25.25
CA PRO A 697 -0.70 -9.74 -26.04
C PRO A 697 0.48 -9.29 -26.91
N VAL A 698 0.43 -8.07 -27.46
CA VAL A 698 1.51 -7.50 -28.27
C VAL A 698 2.72 -7.18 -27.39
N ALA A 699 2.51 -6.59 -26.21
CA ALA A 699 3.59 -6.31 -25.25
C ALA A 699 4.27 -7.60 -24.77
N LEU A 700 3.50 -8.65 -24.48
CA LEU A 700 4.01 -9.97 -24.10
C LEU A 700 4.80 -10.63 -25.25
N MET A 701 4.36 -10.45 -26.50
CA MET A 701 5.06 -10.95 -27.68
C MET A 701 6.45 -10.30 -27.81
N VAL A 702 6.56 -8.99 -27.56
CA VAL A 702 7.85 -8.28 -27.54
C VAL A 702 8.76 -8.81 -26.43
N LEU A 703 8.22 -9.01 -25.21
CA LEU A 703 8.98 -9.58 -24.09
C LEU A 703 9.50 -11.00 -24.38
N THR A 704 8.69 -11.83 -25.07
CA THR A 704 9.12 -13.16 -25.51
C THR A 704 10.29 -13.06 -26.50
N ALA A 705 10.19 -12.16 -27.47
CA ALA A 705 11.23 -11.97 -28.49
C ALA A 705 12.55 -11.44 -27.91
N THR A 706 12.51 -10.61 -26.87
CA THR A 706 13.70 -10.05 -26.22
C THR A 706 14.36 -11.00 -25.20
N GLY A 707 13.79 -12.17 -24.94
CA GLY A 707 14.37 -13.20 -24.05
C GLY A 707 13.78 -13.25 -22.63
N TYR A 708 12.73 -12.47 -22.36
CA TYR A 708 11.99 -12.48 -21.08
C TYR A 708 10.82 -13.48 -21.11
N PHE A 709 11.13 -14.74 -21.39
CA PHE A 709 10.11 -15.78 -21.58
C PHE A 709 9.36 -16.13 -20.29
N TYR A 710 10.07 -16.30 -19.17
CA TYR A 710 9.44 -16.54 -17.86
C TYR A 710 8.48 -15.42 -17.45
N THR A 711 8.91 -14.17 -17.62
CA THR A 711 8.12 -12.98 -17.26
C THR A 711 6.86 -12.91 -18.12
N THR A 712 6.99 -13.24 -19.42
CA THR A 712 5.86 -13.34 -20.34
C THR A 712 4.84 -14.35 -19.84
N LEU A 713 5.26 -15.55 -19.42
CA LEU A 713 4.34 -16.59 -18.95
C LEU A 713 3.65 -16.24 -17.62
N ARG A 714 4.37 -15.58 -16.70
CA ARG A 714 3.79 -15.06 -15.44
C ARG A 714 2.77 -13.96 -15.69
N LEU A 715 3.12 -12.98 -16.51
CA LEU A 715 2.20 -11.89 -16.88
C LEU A 715 1.01 -12.40 -17.71
N ALA A 716 1.24 -13.37 -18.61
CA ALA A 716 0.17 -14.02 -19.38
C ALA A 716 -0.84 -14.74 -18.48
N GLY A 717 -0.37 -15.46 -17.45
CA GLY A 717 -1.24 -16.11 -16.46
C GLY A 717 -2.15 -15.11 -15.75
N ARG A 718 -1.60 -13.97 -15.29
CA ARG A 718 -2.35 -12.90 -14.63
C ARG A 718 -3.29 -12.16 -15.57
N TRP A 719 -2.87 -12.00 -16.81
CA TRP A 719 -3.72 -11.45 -17.86
C TRP A 719 -4.92 -12.36 -18.13
N ILE A 720 -4.73 -13.69 -18.21
CA ILE A 720 -5.84 -14.66 -18.33
C ILE A 720 -6.81 -14.56 -17.13
N GLU A 721 -6.29 -14.49 -15.90
CA GLU A 721 -7.13 -14.33 -14.70
C GLU A 721 -7.89 -13.00 -14.71
N THR A 722 -7.27 -11.94 -15.24
CA THR A 722 -7.93 -10.64 -15.47
C THR A 722 -9.03 -10.76 -16.53
N VAL A 723 -8.83 -11.52 -17.61
CA VAL A 723 -9.88 -11.83 -18.60
C VAL A 723 -11.05 -12.54 -17.92
N TYR A 724 -10.80 -13.52 -17.06
CA TYR A 724 -11.86 -14.19 -16.30
C TYR A 724 -12.63 -13.21 -15.43
N LEU A 725 -11.93 -12.35 -14.70
CA LEU A 725 -12.53 -11.32 -13.87
C LEU A 725 -13.41 -10.40 -14.71
N VAL A 726 -12.93 -9.90 -15.86
CA VAL A 726 -13.69 -9.02 -16.76
C VAL A 726 -14.94 -9.72 -17.34
N MET A 727 -14.86 -11.00 -17.69
CA MET A 727 -16.01 -11.76 -18.19
C MET A 727 -17.07 -11.95 -17.11
N LEU A 728 -16.67 -12.41 -15.92
CA LEU A 728 -17.56 -12.56 -14.77
C LEU A 728 -18.13 -11.21 -14.32
N TRP A 729 -17.32 -10.17 -14.39
CA TRP A 729 -17.71 -8.78 -14.12
C TRP A 729 -18.83 -8.31 -15.03
N ASN A 730 -18.66 -8.53 -16.33
CA ASN A 730 -19.67 -8.14 -17.30
C ASN A 730 -21.00 -8.88 -17.04
N LEU A 731 -20.93 -10.17 -16.75
CA LEU A 731 -22.11 -10.96 -16.40
C LEU A 731 -22.80 -10.46 -15.12
N LEU A 732 -22.02 -10.16 -14.07
CA LEU A 732 -22.51 -9.60 -12.82
C LEU A 732 -23.16 -8.23 -13.06
N TYR A 733 -22.52 -7.35 -13.83
CA TYR A 733 -23.03 -6.03 -14.20
C TYR A 733 -24.40 -6.13 -14.90
N GLN A 734 -24.53 -6.98 -15.91
CA GLN A 734 -25.81 -7.19 -16.62
C GLN A 734 -26.89 -7.76 -15.69
N THR A 735 -26.51 -8.67 -14.79
CA THR A 735 -27.42 -9.26 -13.78
C THR A 735 -27.95 -8.22 -12.81
N VAL A 736 -27.07 -7.34 -12.34
CA VAL A 736 -27.39 -6.25 -11.42
C VAL A 736 -28.26 -5.19 -12.10
N LEU A 737 -27.88 -4.73 -13.30
CA LEU A 737 -28.69 -3.78 -14.10
C LEU A 737 -30.11 -4.30 -14.29
N ARG A 738 -30.23 -5.58 -14.66
CA ARG A 738 -31.54 -6.22 -14.81
C ARG A 738 -32.30 -6.29 -13.49
N GLY A 739 -31.65 -6.71 -12.41
CA GLY A 739 -32.25 -6.78 -11.08
C GLY A 739 -32.81 -5.43 -10.62
N LEU A 740 -32.07 -4.35 -10.87
CA LEU A 740 -32.49 -2.98 -10.58
C LEU A 740 -33.68 -2.56 -11.46
N SER A 741 -33.65 -2.87 -12.76
CA SER A 741 -34.76 -2.55 -13.67
C SER A 741 -36.09 -3.23 -13.25
N VAL A 742 -36.02 -4.49 -12.79
CA VAL A 742 -37.17 -5.24 -12.29
C VAL A 742 -37.64 -4.68 -10.95
N ALA A 743 -36.71 -4.34 -10.05
CA ALA A 743 -37.04 -3.71 -8.78
C ALA A 743 -37.76 -2.35 -8.98
N ALA A 744 -37.27 -1.51 -9.90
CA ALA A 744 -37.88 -0.24 -10.24
C ALA A 744 -39.32 -0.41 -10.76
N ARG A 745 -39.53 -1.32 -11.73
CA ARG A 745 -40.88 -1.64 -12.26
C ARG A 745 -41.84 -2.13 -11.17
N ARG A 746 -41.35 -2.93 -10.22
CA ARG A 746 -42.18 -3.48 -9.13
C ARG A 746 -42.56 -2.43 -8.08
N ILE A 747 -41.65 -1.52 -7.76
CA ILE A 747 -41.92 -0.39 -6.86
C ILE A 747 -42.94 0.55 -7.51
N ALA A 748 -42.80 0.83 -8.81
CA ALA A 748 -43.78 1.60 -9.58
C ALA A 748 -45.19 0.99 -9.46
N TRP A 749 -45.29 -0.32 -9.68
CA TRP A 749 -46.55 -1.06 -9.55
C TRP A 749 -47.13 -1.02 -8.15
N ARG A 750 -46.33 -1.26 -7.10
CA ARG A 750 -46.82 -1.19 -5.70
C ARG A 750 -47.36 0.19 -5.33
N ARG A 751 -46.71 1.26 -5.80
CA ARG A 751 -47.19 2.64 -5.58
C ARG A 751 -48.49 2.92 -6.31
N ALA A 752 -48.61 2.48 -7.57
CA ALA A 752 -49.84 2.61 -8.34
C ALA A 752 -51.02 1.86 -7.68
N LEU A 753 -50.75 0.66 -7.14
CA LEU A 753 -51.77 -0.16 -6.46
C LEU A 753 -52.17 0.42 -5.09
N ALA A 754 -51.20 0.93 -4.31
CA ALA A 754 -51.47 1.62 -3.05
C ALA A 754 -52.30 2.90 -3.25
N ARG A 755 -52.05 3.66 -4.32
CA ARG A 755 -52.88 4.83 -4.67
C ARG A 755 -54.30 4.45 -5.09
N ARG A 756 -54.47 3.41 -5.91
CA ARG A 756 -55.82 2.89 -6.23
C ARG A 756 -56.59 2.47 -4.98
N GLN A 757 -55.92 1.83 -4.03
CA GLN A 757 -56.55 1.46 -2.75
C GLN A 757 -56.86 2.67 -1.85
N HIS A 758 -56.02 3.71 -1.87
CA HIS A 758 -56.30 4.97 -1.17
C HIS A 758 -57.49 5.72 -1.78
N LEU A 759 -57.54 5.83 -3.11
CA LEU A 759 -58.64 6.46 -3.84
C LEU A 759 -59.98 5.72 -3.65
N VAL A 760 -59.95 4.39 -3.61
CA VAL A 760 -61.14 3.55 -3.33
C VAL A 760 -61.57 3.66 -1.87
N LYS A 761 -60.63 3.83 -0.92
CA LYS A 761 -60.95 4.09 0.50
C LYS A 761 -61.54 5.48 0.76
N GLU A 762 -61.21 6.46 -0.08
CA GLU A 762 -61.71 7.85 0.03
C GLU A 762 -63.01 8.11 -0.75
N GLY A 763 -63.62 7.09 -1.37
CA GLY A 763 -64.97 7.19 -1.96
C GLY A 763 -65.05 8.04 -3.24
N ALA A 764 -63.92 8.30 -3.91
CA ALA A 764 -63.89 9.08 -5.15
C ALA A 764 -64.09 8.19 -6.38
N GLU A 765 -65.32 7.74 -6.63
CA GLU A 765 -65.70 7.21 -7.94
C GLU A 765 -65.87 8.36 -8.93
N GLY A 766 -64.88 8.60 -9.81
CA GLY A 766 -65.05 9.46 -10.98
C GLY A 766 -63.91 10.42 -11.37
N ALA A 767 -62.76 10.44 -10.70
CA ALA A 767 -61.67 11.32 -11.13
C ALA A 767 -60.94 10.79 -12.38
N GLU A 768 -61.00 11.55 -13.48
CA GLU A 768 -60.24 11.27 -14.71
C GLU A 768 -58.73 11.18 -14.43
N PRO A 769 -57.99 10.31 -15.14
CA PRO A 769 -56.58 10.11 -14.92
C PRO A 769 -55.79 11.32 -15.43
N GLN A 770 -55.43 12.22 -14.52
CA GLN A 770 -54.50 13.32 -14.80
C GLN A 770 -53.11 12.75 -15.12
N GLU A 771 -52.55 13.10 -16.29
CA GLU A 771 -51.22 12.65 -16.75
C GLU A 771 -50.15 13.01 -15.72
N GLU A 772 -49.37 12.01 -15.28
CA GLU A 772 -48.33 12.17 -14.27
C GLU A 772 -47.18 13.07 -14.77
N PRO A 773 -46.63 13.97 -13.93
CA PRO A 773 -45.28 14.47 -14.17
C PRO A 773 -44.30 13.32 -13.89
N THR A 774 -43.66 12.83 -14.94
CA THR A 774 -42.70 11.69 -15.01
C THR A 774 -41.42 11.84 -14.16
N ILE A 775 -41.34 12.83 -13.27
CA ILE A 775 -40.06 13.40 -12.80
C ILE A 775 -39.44 12.66 -11.60
N ALA A 776 -40.16 11.78 -10.88
CA ALA A 776 -39.62 11.13 -9.66
C ALA A 776 -39.17 9.66 -9.81
N LEU A 777 -39.58 8.95 -10.87
CA LEU A 777 -39.23 7.52 -11.03
C LEU A 777 -37.89 7.32 -11.76
N GLU A 778 -37.59 8.18 -12.72
CA GLU A 778 -36.32 8.19 -13.47
C GLU A 778 -35.13 8.54 -12.56
N GLN A 779 -35.31 9.51 -11.65
CA GLN A 779 -34.25 10.01 -10.76
C GLN A 779 -33.84 8.99 -9.69
N VAL A 780 -34.78 8.31 -9.04
CA VAL A 780 -34.50 7.27 -8.03
C VAL A 780 -33.83 6.04 -8.67
N ASN A 781 -34.20 5.70 -9.90
CA ASN A 781 -33.57 4.63 -10.66
C ASN A 781 -32.10 4.97 -10.98
N GLN A 782 -31.82 6.20 -11.43
CA GLN A 782 -30.45 6.65 -11.74
C GLN A 782 -29.54 6.71 -10.50
N GLN A 783 -30.04 7.19 -9.36
CA GLN A 783 -29.25 7.25 -8.13
C GLN A 783 -28.87 5.84 -7.65
N THR A 784 -29.83 4.92 -7.60
CA THR A 784 -29.59 3.52 -7.19
C THR A 784 -28.58 2.85 -8.11
N LEU A 785 -28.71 3.04 -9.43
CA LEU A 785 -27.76 2.54 -10.43
C LEU A 785 -26.33 3.03 -10.17
N ARG A 786 -26.14 4.32 -9.86
CA ARG A 786 -24.80 4.85 -9.55
C ARG A 786 -24.22 4.21 -8.28
N ILE A 787 -25.00 4.08 -7.20
CA ILE A 787 -24.51 3.44 -5.96
C ILE A 787 -24.06 2.00 -6.24
N THR A 788 -24.91 1.25 -6.94
CA THR A 788 -24.60 -0.14 -7.22
C THR A 788 -23.38 -0.27 -8.13
N MET A 789 -23.22 0.62 -9.12
CA MET A 789 -22.00 0.68 -9.94
C MET A 789 -20.75 1.00 -9.12
N LEU A 790 -20.81 1.87 -8.12
CA LEU A 790 -19.66 2.20 -7.26
C LEU A 790 -19.24 1.03 -6.39
N VAL A 791 -20.20 0.36 -5.74
CA VAL A 791 -19.95 -0.89 -4.98
C VAL A 791 -19.36 -1.95 -5.89
N MET A 792 -19.87 -2.04 -7.12
CA MET A 792 -19.30 -2.88 -8.14
C MET A 792 -17.82 -2.48 -8.37
N ILE A 793 -17.53 -1.27 -8.81
CA ILE A 793 -16.15 -0.86 -9.14
C ILE A 793 -15.18 -1.12 -7.96
N ALA A 794 -15.61 -0.89 -6.72
CA ALA A 794 -14.84 -1.24 -5.52
C ALA A 794 -14.56 -2.76 -5.42
N LEU A 795 -15.58 -3.61 -5.61
CA LEU A 795 -15.41 -5.06 -5.64
C LEU A 795 -14.45 -5.50 -6.75
N PHE A 796 -14.58 -4.93 -7.96
CA PHE A 796 -13.67 -5.20 -9.06
C PHE A 796 -12.23 -4.80 -8.72
N ALA A 797 -12.03 -3.63 -8.10
CA ALA A 797 -10.70 -3.16 -7.70
C ALA A 797 -10.05 -4.08 -6.65
N VAL A 798 -10.82 -4.56 -5.67
CA VAL A 798 -10.34 -5.53 -4.66
C VAL A 798 -9.94 -6.85 -5.31
N MET A 799 -10.79 -7.39 -6.19
CA MET A 799 -10.49 -8.65 -6.90
C MET A 799 -9.31 -8.49 -7.87
N PHE A 800 -9.22 -7.35 -8.56
CA PHE A 800 -8.10 -7.04 -9.44
C PHE A 800 -6.79 -6.91 -8.65
N TRP A 801 -6.82 -6.21 -7.52
CA TRP A 801 -5.67 -6.13 -6.61
C TRP A 801 -5.26 -7.53 -6.11
N ALA A 802 -6.21 -8.38 -5.73
CA ALA A 802 -5.92 -9.74 -5.29
C ALA A 802 -5.26 -10.61 -6.37
N ILE A 803 -5.60 -10.41 -7.66
CA ILE A 803 -4.96 -11.11 -8.79
C ILE A 803 -3.52 -10.64 -8.97
N TRP A 804 -3.22 -9.35 -8.79
CA TRP A 804 -1.92 -8.75 -9.10
C TRP A 804 -1.01 -8.54 -7.88
N SER A 805 -1.48 -8.80 -6.66
CA SER A 805 -0.79 -8.45 -5.41
C SER A 805 0.59 -9.10 -5.26
N ASP A 806 0.77 -10.33 -5.73
CA ASP A 806 2.03 -11.05 -5.69
C ASP A 806 3.10 -10.50 -6.65
N LEU A 807 2.69 -9.80 -7.72
CA LEU A 807 3.60 -9.12 -8.64
C LEU A 807 3.93 -7.69 -8.18
N ILE A 808 3.22 -7.12 -7.20
CA ILE A 808 3.54 -5.77 -6.68
C ILE A 808 4.94 -5.76 -6.06
N THR A 809 5.30 -6.79 -5.30
CA THR A 809 6.63 -6.91 -4.67
C THR A 809 7.75 -7.00 -5.70
N VAL A 810 7.48 -7.60 -6.86
CA VAL A 810 8.43 -7.70 -7.97
C VAL A 810 8.80 -6.32 -8.53
N PHE A 811 7.88 -5.35 -8.52
CA PHE A 811 8.17 -3.98 -8.94
C PHE A 811 9.05 -3.22 -7.93
N ALA A 812 9.23 -3.70 -6.70
CA ALA A 812 10.18 -3.10 -5.75
C ALA A 812 11.63 -3.17 -6.25
N TYR A 813 11.96 -4.12 -7.14
CA TYR A 813 13.26 -4.13 -7.83
C TYR A 813 13.52 -2.84 -8.60
N LEU A 814 12.49 -2.16 -9.12
CA LEU A 814 12.64 -0.90 -9.84
C LEU A 814 13.12 0.24 -8.93
N ASP A 815 13.02 0.09 -7.60
CA ASP A 815 13.61 1.03 -6.64
C ASP A 815 15.13 0.90 -6.55
N SER A 816 15.70 -0.23 -6.97
CA SER A 816 17.16 -0.38 -7.07
C SER A 816 17.76 0.36 -8.28
N ILE A 817 16.93 0.72 -9.27
CA ILE A 817 17.36 1.43 -10.48
C ILE A 817 17.20 2.94 -10.23
N THR A 818 18.29 3.60 -9.86
CA THR A 818 18.31 5.05 -9.66
C THR A 818 18.37 5.77 -11.01
N LEU A 819 17.46 6.72 -11.23
CA LEU A 819 17.43 7.56 -12.43
C LEU A 819 18.23 8.85 -12.22
N TRP A 820 18.01 9.54 -11.10
CA TRP A 820 18.80 10.70 -10.68
C TRP A 820 18.75 10.88 -9.16
N HIS A 821 19.63 11.73 -8.64
CA HIS A 821 19.68 12.10 -7.22
C HIS A 821 19.19 13.53 -7.02
N TYR A 822 18.60 13.80 -5.86
CA TYR A 822 18.23 15.14 -5.41
C TYR A 822 18.56 15.30 -3.93
N ASN A 823 18.93 16.52 -3.54
CA ASN A 823 19.19 16.83 -2.13
C ASN A 823 17.83 17.09 -1.46
N GLY A 824 17.45 16.20 -0.54
CA GLY A 824 16.35 16.40 0.38
C GLY A 824 16.84 16.95 1.71
N THR A 825 15.96 17.60 2.45
CA THR A 825 16.27 18.16 3.77
C THR A 825 15.50 17.35 4.81
N GLU A 826 16.19 16.57 5.64
CA GLU A 826 15.60 15.86 6.77
C GLU A 826 16.24 16.34 8.07
N ALA A 827 15.43 16.78 9.03
CA ALA A 827 15.90 17.32 10.30
C ALA A 827 17.00 18.40 10.19
N GLY A 828 17.00 19.18 9.09
CA GLY A 828 17.99 20.25 8.84
C GLY A 828 19.29 19.80 8.17
N ALA A 829 19.48 18.50 7.90
CA ALA A 829 20.62 17.98 7.15
C ALA A 829 20.25 17.69 5.68
N SER A 830 21.15 18.03 4.76
CA SER A 830 21.02 17.70 3.34
C SER A 830 21.31 16.21 3.12
N VAL A 831 20.27 15.39 2.99
CA VAL A 831 20.36 13.96 2.68
C VAL A 831 20.13 13.77 1.19
N VAL A 832 21.05 13.10 0.51
CA VAL A 832 20.92 12.77 -0.91
C VAL A 832 19.89 11.64 -1.04
N ARG A 833 18.74 11.93 -1.65
CA ARG A 833 17.72 10.93 -2.01
C ARG A 833 17.78 10.65 -3.51
N SER A 834 17.44 9.43 -3.91
CA SER A 834 17.35 9.04 -5.32
C SER A 834 15.91 8.97 -5.79
N VAL A 835 15.67 9.46 -7.01
CA VAL A 835 14.45 9.15 -7.77
C VAL A 835 14.72 7.90 -8.57
N THR A 836 13.92 6.87 -8.33
CA THR A 836 14.10 5.52 -8.87
C THR A 836 13.16 5.27 -10.06
N MET A 837 13.39 4.22 -10.83
CA MET A 837 12.43 3.79 -11.86
C MET A 837 11.08 3.42 -11.23
N GLY A 838 11.09 2.87 -10.02
CA GLY A 838 9.88 2.60 -9.23
C GLY A 838 9.10 3.87 -8.90
N SER A 839 9.78 4.95 -8.50
CA SER A 839 9.15 6.24 -8.23
C SER A 839 8.52 6.88 -9.47
N LEU A 840 9.11 6.72 -10.67
CA LEU A 840 8.52 7.16 -11.93
C LEU A 840 7.24 6.36 -12.26
N LEU A 841 7.30 5.03 -12.11
CA LEU A 841 6.13 4.18 -12.31
C LEU A 841 5.01 4.53 -11.33
N PHE A 842 5.36 4.75 -10.05
CA PHE A 842 4.42 5.21 -9.04
C PHE A 842 3.82 6.57 -9.40
N ALA A 843 4.62 7.53 -9.89
CA ALA A 843 4.15 8.84 -10.34
C ALA A 843 3.10 8.72 -11.47
N ILE A 844 3.34 7.84 -12.44
CA ILE A 844 2.40 7.56 -13.55
C ILE A 844 1.10 6.95 -13.02
N VAL A 845 1.19 5.95 -12.14
CA VAL A 845 0.01 5.29 -11.53
C VAL A 845 -0.77 6.27 -10.66
N ALA A 846 -0.09 7.03 -9.79
CA ALA A 846 -0.70 8.05 -8.95
C ALA A 846 -1.39 9.13 -9.80
N SER A 847 -0.80 9.54 -10.93
CA SER A 847 -1.43 10.47 -11.88
C SER A 847 -2.71 9.90 -12.50
N MET A 848 -2.68 8.61 -12.92
CA MET A 848 -3.87 7.93 -13.45
C MET A 848 -4.98 7.80 -12.40
N VAL A 849 -4.62 7.46 -11.15
CA VAL A 849 -5.57 7.36 -10.03
C VAL A 849 -6.15 8.72 -9.70
N ALA A 850 -5.34 9.77 -9.59
CA ALA A 850 -5.81 11.13 -9.34
C ALA A 850 -6.77 11.61 -10.44
N TRP A 851 -6.40 11.39 -11.71
CA TRP A 851 -7.26 11.71 -12.86
C TRP A 851 -8.59 10.96 -12.82
N ALA A 852 -8.56 9.66 -12.51
CA ALA A 852 -9.76 8.85 -12.35
C ALA A 852 -10.63 9.34 -11.18
N LEU A 853 -10.01 9.74 -10.06
CA LEU A 853 -10.73 10.26 -8.90
C LEU A 853 -11.42 11.58 -9.24
N ILE A 854 -10.72 12.54 -9.86
CA ILE A 854 -11.27 13.84 -10.29
C ILE A 854 -12.48 13.65 -11.21
N ARG A 855 -12.37 12.73 -12.19
CA ARG A 855 -13.45 12.49 -13.16
C ARG A 855 -14.68 11.83 -12.53
N ASN A 856 -14.49 10.98 -11.52
CA ASN A 856 -15.56 10.19 -10.91
C ASN A 856 -16.08 10.76 -9.58
N LEU A 857 -15.37 11.71 -8.95
CA LEU A 857 -15.72 12.29 -7.66
C LEU A 857 -17.13 12.90 -7.62
N PRO A 858 -17.59 13.70 -8.61
CA PRO A 858 -18.93 14.28 -8.55
C PRO A 858 -20.02 13.21 -8.44
N GLY A 859 -19.86 12.07 -9.13
CA GLY A 859 -20.79 10.96 -9.04
C GLY A 859 -20.73 10.23 -7.69
N LEU A 860 -19.53 10.03 -7.15
CA LEU A 860 -19.28 9.42 -5.84
C LEU A 860 -19.88 10.25 -4.70
N LEU A 861 -19.58 11.55 -4.67
CA LEU A 861 -20.02 12.45 -3.59
C LEU A 861 -21.53 12.60 -3.54
N GLU A 862 -22.15 12.73 -4.72
CA GLU A 862 -23.61 12.82 -4.84
C GLU A 862 -24.29 11.61 -4.22
N VAL A 863 -23.76 10.43 -4.51
CA VAL A 863 -24.30 9.15 -4.06
C VAL A 863 -24.05 8.87 -2.58
N LEU A 864 -22.83 9.07 -2.10
CA LEU A 864 -22.42 8.63 -0.76
C LEU A 864 -22.82 9.62 0.33
N VAL A 865 -22.73 10.92 0.04
CA VAL A 865 -22.81 11.98 1.04
C VAL A 865 -23.92 12.98 0.72
N LEU A 866 -23.87 13.63 -0.44
CA LEU A 866 -24.70 14.81 -0.72
C LEU A 866 -26.19 14.46 -0.83
N SER A 867 -26.56 13.33 -1.40
CA SER A 867 -27.96 12.89 -1.46
C SER A 867 -28.58 12.54 -0.09
N ARG A 868 -27.75 12.36 0.95
CA ARG A 868 -28.22 12.17 2.33
C ARG A 868 -28.33 13.50 3.10
N LEU A 869 -27.83 14.60 2.53
CA LEU A 869 -27.85 15.93 3.12
C LEU A 869 -28.84 16.82 2.36
N ASN A 870 -29.80 17.41 3.05
CA ASN A 870 -30.75 18.37 2.44
C ASN A 870 -30.06 19.71 2.12
N MET A 871 -29.20 19.73 1.11
CA MET A 871 -28.43 20.91 0.69
C MET A 871 -29.04 21.59 -0.55
N ARG A 872 -28.91 22.91 -0.62
CA ARG A 872 -29.24 23.67 -1.84
C ARG A 872 -28.29 23.29 -2.98
N GLN A 873 -28.78 23.25 -4.21
CA GLN A 873 -28.01 22.80 -5.38
C GLN A 873 -26.67 23.53 -5.56
N GLY A 874 -26.62 24.84 -5.26
CA GLY A 874 -25.37 25.61 -5.32
C GLY A 874 -24.32 25.21 -4.28
N THR A 875 -24.72 24.70 -3.11
CA THR A 875 -23.80 24.25 -2.06
C THR A 875 -23.15 22.91 -2.43
N SER A 876 -23.94 21.98 -2.97
CA SER A 876 -23.45 20.68 -3.46
C SER A 876 -22.39 20.85 -4.57
N TYR A 877 -22.65 21.73 -5.54
CA TYR A 877 -21.70 22.06 -6.60
C TYR A 877 -20.40 22.67 -6.05
N ALA A 878 -20.50 23.60 -5.11
CA ALA A 878 -19.34 24.24 -4.48
C ALA A 878 -18.46 23.23 -3.72
N ILE A 879 -19.07 22.36 -2.90
CA ILE A 879 -18.35 21.31 -2.15
C ILE A 879 -17.61 20.38 -3.12
N THR A 880 -18.30 19.93 -4.17
CA THR A 880 -17.71 19.04 -5.18
C THR A 880 -16.53 19.70 -5.89
N THR A 881 -16.65 20.98 -6.24
CA THR A 881 -15.58 21.74 -6.90
C THR A 881 -14.37 21.92 -5.98
N ILE A 882 -14.59 22.26 -4.71
CA ILE A 882 -13.51 22.41 -3.71
C ILE A 882 -12.77 21.08 -3.50
N LEU A 883 -13.49 19.97 -3.38
CA LEU A 883 -12.87 18.65 -3.23
C LEU A 883 -12.10 18.23 -4.48
N ASN A 884 -12.58 18.56 -5.68
CA ASN A 884 -11.80 18.35 -6.91
C ASN A 884 -10.48 19.12 -6.89
N TYR A 885 -10.47 20.39 -6.47
CA TYR A 885 -9.24 21.16 -6.32
C TYR A 885 -8.30 20.57 -5.26
N ALA A 886 -8.85 20.07 -4.15
CA ALA A 886 -8.06 19.39 -3.13
C ALA A 886 -7.40 18.12 -3.68
N ILE A 887 -8.12 17.29 -4.44
CA ILE A 887 -7.56 16.08 -5.07
C ILE A 887 -6.50 16.44 -6.11
N ILE A 888 -6.72 17.49 -6.91
CA ILE A 888 -5.70 17.96 -7.87
C ILE A 888 -4.44 18.39 -7.14
N ALA A 889 -4.56 19.18 -6.06
CA ALA A 889 -3.43 19.65 -5.28
C ALA A 889 -2.66 18.50 -4.61
N ILE A 890 -3.37 17.59 -3.93
CA ILE A 890 -2.77 16.42 -3.27
C ILE A 890 -2.14 15.49 -4.31
N GLY A 891 -2.85 15.18 -5.39
CA GLY A 891 -2.37 14.32 -6.47
C GLY A 891 -1.11 14.89 -7.13
N ALA A 892 -1.10 16.19 -7.45
CA ALA A 892 0.07 16.87 -7.97
C ALA A 892 1.24 16.82 -6.97
N MET A 893 0.99 17.06 -5.68
CA MET A 893 2.01 16.99 -4.64
C MET A 893 2.60 15.57 -4.50
N THR A 894 1.77 14.53 -4.56
CA THR A 894 2.23 13.13 -4.55
C THR A 894 3.08 12.81 -5.78
N VAL A 895 2.63 13.20 -6.97
CA VAL A 895 3.34 12.96 -8.23
C VAL A 895 4.67 13.70 -8.26
N PHE A 896 4.68 15.01 -8.02
CA PHE A 896 5.91 15.80 -8.01
C PHE A 896 6.86 15.41 -6.88
N GLY A 897 6.32 15.06 -5.70
CA GLY A 897 7.11 14.56 -4.58
C GLY A 897 7.81 13.24 -4.92
N SER A 898 7.12 12.31 -5.59
CA SER A 898 7.73 11.05 -6.06
C SER A 898 8.82 11.28 -7.12
N LEU A 899 8.71 12.34 -7.91
CA LEU A 899 9.72 12.74 -8.91
C LEU A 899 10.83 13.63 -8.31
N GLY A 900 10.95 13.73 -6.99
CA GLY A 900 12.04 14.46 -6.33
C GLY A 900 11.91 15.98 -6.36
N VAL A 901 10.73 16.53 -6.66
CA VAL A 901 10.46 17.96 -6.46
C VAL A 901 10.31 18.19 -4.96
N SER A 902 11.32 18.81 -4.35
CA SER A 902 11.33 19.04 -2.91
C SER A 902 10.25 20.04 -2.50
N TRP A 903 9.52 19.71 -1.44
CA TRP A 903 8.51 20.58 -0.84
C TRP A 903 9.08 21.96 -0.49
N ASP A 904 10.33 22.01 -0.01
CA ASP A 904 11.03 23.25 0.33
C ASP A 904 11.09 24.25 -0.82
N LYS A 905 11.21 23.77 -2.07
CA LYS A 905 11.22 24.64 -3.26
C LYS A 905 9.84 25.17 -3.65
N LEU A 906 8.77 24.56 -3.15
CA LEU A 906 7.37 24.96 -3.41
C LEU A 906 6.75 25.73 -2.24
N GLN A 907 7.39 25.74 -1.06
CA GLN A 907 6.88 26.43 0.13
C GLN A 907 6.63 27.92 -0.10
N TRP A 908 7.51 28.62 -0.83
CA TRP A 908 7.31 30.06 -1.12
C TRP A 908 6.07 30.30 -1.98
N LEU A 909 5.79 29.41 -2.95
CA LEU A 909 4.60 29.49 -3.81
C LEU A 909 3.34 29.19 -2.99
N ALA A 910 3.38 28.16 -2.15
CA ALA A 910 2.29 27.81 -1.25
C ALA A 910 2.03 28.93 -0.22
N ALA A 911 3.08 29.56 0.32
CA ALA A 911 2.98 30.69 1.22
C ALA A 911 2.37 31.91 0.52
N ALA A 912 2.84 32.28 -0.67
CA ALA A 912 2.28 33.38 -1.45
C ALA A 912 0.80 33.15 -1.81
N LEU A 913 0.45 31.94 -2.24
CA LEU A 913 -0.93 31.56 -2.56
C LEU A 913 -1.82 31.60 -1.30
N SER A 914 -1.33 31.07 -0.17
CA SER A 914 -2.07 31.05 1.10
C SER A 914 -2.30 32.45 1.64
N VAL A 915 -1.29 33.32 1.56
CA VAL A 915 -1.38 34.72 1.96
C VAL A 915 -2.36 35.47 1.04
N GLY A 916 -2.24 35.31 -0.28
CA GLY A 916 -3.15 35.93 -1.24
C GLY A 916 -4.60 35.48 -1.06
N LEU A 917 -4.82 34.18 -0.83
CA LEU A 917 -6.15 33.62 -0.55
C LEU A 917 -6.68 34.08 0.81
N GLY A 918 -5.82 34.18 1.83
CA GLY A 918 -6.15 34.74 3.14
C GLY A 918 -6.62 36.19 3.06
N PHE A 919 -5.91 37.04 2.31
CA PHE A 919 -6.33 38.41 2.04
C PHE A 919 -7.65 38.47 1.26
N GLY A 920 -7.84 37.61 0.25
CA GLY A 920 -9.09 37.55 -0.52
C GLY A 920 -10.30 37.09 0.31
N LEU A 921 -10.08 36.21 1.29
CA LEU A 921 -11.14 35.72 2.19
C LEU A 921 -11.33 36.58 3.45
N GLN A 922 -10.49 37.59 3.68
CA GLN A 922 -10.47 38.38 4.91
C GLN A 922 -11.84 38.99 5.24
N GLU A 923 -12.53 39.59 4.26
CA GLU A 923 -13.85 40.17 4.48
C GLU A 923 -14.94 39.12 4.75
N ILE A 924 -14.84 37.94 4.13
CA ILE A 924 -15.77 36.83 4.38
C ILE A 924 -15.61 36.33 5.81
N PHE A 925 -14.35 36.18 6.26
CA PHE A 925 -14.03 35.74 7.61
C PHE A 925 -14.44 36.77 8.67
N GLY A 926 -14.18 38.07 8.41
CA GLY A 926 -14.64 39.14 9.28
C GLY A 926 -16.16 39.13 9.49
N ASN A 927 -16.93 39.01 8.41
CA ASN A 927 -18.40 38.90 8.49
C ASN A 927 -18.88 37.62 9.18
N PHE A 928 -18.15 36.51 9.02
CA PHE A 928 -18.45 35.27 9.72
C PHE A 928 -18.27 35.39 11.23
N VAL A 929 -17.10 35.87 11.66
CA VAL A 929 -16.78 36.06 13.09
C VAL A 929 -17.72 37.09 13.72
N SER A 930 -17.98 38.21 13.04
CA SER A 930 -18.98 39.19 13.51
C SER A 930 -20.38 38.57 13.62
N GLY A 931 -20.75 37.66 12.72
CA GLY A 931 -22.00 36.90 12.84
C GLY A 931 -22.07 36.02 14.09
N LEU A 932 -20.98 35.33 14.43
CA LEU A 932 -20.89 34.57 15.69
C LEU A 932 -20.96 35.48 16.91
N ILE A 933 -20.25 36.61 16.90
CA ILE A 933 -20.28 37.61 17.98
C ILE A 933 -21.71 38.10 18.20
N ILE A 934 -22.44 38.46 17.15
CA ILE A 934 -23.84 38.91 17.26
C ILE A 934 -24.73 37.80 17.87
N LEU A 935 -24.52 36.53 17.51
CA LEU A 935 -25.30 35.42 18.05
C LEU A 935 -25.00 35.11 19.52
N PHE A 936 -23.73 35.24 19.94
CA PHE A 936 -23.29 34.98 21.31
C PHE A 936 -23.56 36.15 22.26
N GLU A 937 -23.11 37.35 21.91
CA GLU A 937 -23.24 38.56 22.75
C GLU A 937 -24.64 39.18 22.67
N ARG A 938 -25.39 38.90 21.58
CA ARG A 938 -26.76 39.39 21.34
C ARG A 938 -26.94 40.91 21.51
N PRO A 939 -26.09 41.78 20.91
CA PRO A 939 -26.29 43.23 20.92
C PRO A 939 -27.54 43.67 20.12
N VAL A 940 -28.00 42.80 19.22
CA VAL A 940 -29.24 42.94 18.44
C VAL A 940 -29.91 41.58 18.35
N ARG A 941 -31.25 41.56 18.45
CA ARG A 941 -32.08 40.35 18.35
C ARG A 941 -33.01 40.46 17.15
N ILE A 942 -33.46 39.31 16.66
CA ILE A 942 -34.53 39.27 15.65
C ILE A 942 -35.79 39.87 16.30
N GLY A 943 -36.37 40.88 15.66
CA GLY A 943 -37.49 41.67 16.19
C GLY A 943 -37.08 43.03 16.78
N ASP A 944 -35.80 43.29 17.03
CA ASP A 944 -35.37 44.60 17.53
C ASP A 944 -35.47 45.67 16.45
N THR A 945 -35.85 46.89 16.84
CA THR A 945 -35.77 48.05 15.96
C THR A 945 -34.45 48.75 16.14
N VAL A 946 -33.66 48.82 15.07
CA VAL A 946 -32.29 49.31 15.10
C VAL A 946 -32.04 50.35 14.01
N THR A 947 -31.08 51.22 14.26
CA THR A 947 -30.55 52.16 13.28
C THR A 947 -29.05 51.93 13.14
N ILE A 948 -28.59 51.71 11.92
CA ILE A 948 -27.17 51.53 11.58
C ILE A 948 -26.85 52.34 10.32
N GLY A 949 -25.89 53.26 10.45
CA GLY A 949 -25.64 54.27 9.41
C GLY A 949 -26.90 55.11 9.14
N THR A 950 -27.40 55.07 7.90
CA THR A 950 -28.62 55.75 7.46
C THR A 950 -29.86 54.85 7.41
N PHE A 951 -29.70 53.55 7.70
CA PHE A 951 -30.79 52.58 7.64
C PHE A 951 -31.42 52.40 9.01
N SER A 952 -32.75 52.47 9.08
CA SER A 952 -33.51 52.25 10.30
C SER A 952 -34.63 51.24 10.03
N GLY A 953 -34.85 50.28 10.94
CA GLY A 953 -35.89 49.29 10.74
C GLY A 953 -35.79 48.12 11.71
N THR A 954 -36.62 47.11 11.50
CA THR A 954 -36.70 45.94 12.38
C THR A 954 -35.84 44.79 11.85
N VAL A 955 -35.02 44.18 12.70
CA VAL A 955 -34.18 43.03 12.31
C VAL A 955 -35.06 41.82 12.03
N SER A 956 -35.07 41.36 10.78
CA SER A 956 -35.91 40.26 10.32
C SER A 956 -35.19 38.91 10.30
N LYS A 957 -33.88 38.89 10.00
CA LYS A 957 -33.10 37.65 9.95
C LYS A 957 -31.61 37.89 10.15
N ILE A 958 -30.98 37.09 11.02
CA ILE A 958 -29.52 37.06 11.18
C ILE A 958 -28.98 35.82 10.45
N ARG A 959 -28.09 36.01 9.47
CA ARG A 959 -27.39 34.92 8.76
C ARG A 959 -25.90 34.97 9.08
N ILE A 960 -25.19 33.93 8.64
CA ILE A 960 -23.76 33.75 8.88
C ILE A 960 -22.85 34.90 8.41
N ARG A 961 -23.22 35.67 7.38
CA ARG A 961 -22.41 36.79 6.84
C ARG A 961 -23.10 38.16 6.85
N ALA A 962 -24.41 38.18 6.97
CA ALA A 962 -25.19 39.41 6.88
C ALA A 962 -26.47 39.28 7.71
N THR A 963 -26.92 40.42 8.20
CA THR A 963 -28.19 40.56 8.92
C THR A 963 -29.13 41.41 8.07
N THR A 964 -30.37 40.96 7.96
CA THR A 964 -31.41 41.63 7.17
C THR A 964 -32.28 42.48 8.10
N ILE A 965 -32.42 43.75 7.76
CA ILE A 965 -33.31 44.71 8.41
C ILE A 965 -34.47 45.00 7.44
N THR A 966 -35.69 45.05 7.96
CA THR A 966 -36.86 45.51 7.21
C THR A 966 -37.15 46.95 7.62
N ASP A 967 -36.96 47.89 6.70
CA ASP A 967 -37.25 49.32 6.89
C ASP A 967 -38.76 49.56 6.99
N PHE A 968 -39.18 50.75 7.43
CA PHE A 968 -40.58 51.18 7.56
C PHE A 968 -41.34 51.15 6.22
N ASP A 969 -40.64 51.27 5.10
CA ASP A 969 -41.16 51.05 3.73
C ASP A 969 -41.34 49.56 3.34
N ARG A 970 -41.09 48.62 4.27
CA ARG A 970 -41.03 47.17 4.04
C ARG A 970 -39.94 46.71 3.06
N LYS A 971 -38.89 47.51 2.86
CA LYS A 971 -37.70 47.12 2.08
C LYS A 971 -36.78 46.24 2.93
N GLU A 972 -36.32 45.11 2.39
CA GLU A 972 -35.29 44.29 3.03
C GLU A 972 -33.89 44.83 2.69
N VAL A 973 -33.19 45.36 3.70
CA VAL A 973 -31.82 45.84 3.60
C VAL A 973 -30.88 44.79 4.18
N ILE A 974 -29.96 44.28 3.34
CA ILE A 974 -28.98 43.26 3.75
C ILE A 974 -27.69 43.96 4.12
N ILE A 975 -27.33 43.90 5.40
CA ILE A 975 -26.17 44.60 5.94
C ILE A 975 -25.13 43.56 6.37
N PRO A 976 -23.85 43.70 5.95
CA PRO A 976 -22.78 42.80 6.39
C PRO A 976 -22.66 42.76 7.91
N ASN A 977 -22.47 41.57 8.50
CA ASN A 977 -22.41 41.42 9.96
C ASN A 977 -21.28 42.24 10.58
N LYS A 978 -20.17 42.44 9.85
CA LYS A 978 -19.04 43.27 10.28
C LYS A 978 -19.49 44.67 10.68
N ALA A 979 -20.40 45.28 9.92
CA ALA A 979 -20.91 46.63 10.20
C ALA A 979 -21.59 46.72 11.58
N PHE A 980 -22.34 45.71 12.02
CA PHE A 980 -22.99 45.72 13.33
C PHE A 980 -22.02 45.65 14.51
N VAL A 981 -20.78 45.22 14.27
CA VAL A 981 -19.74 45.14 15.30
C VAL A 981 -18.81 46.36 15.24
N THR A 982 -18.53 46.87 14.04
CA THR A 982 -17.55 47.96 13.84
C THR A 982 -18.15 49.35 13.74
N GLU A 983 -19.40 49.49 13.30
CA GLU A 983 -20.07 50.78 13.13
C GLU A 983 -20.95 51.13 14.33
N ARG A 984 -21.33 52.42 14.44
CA ARG A 984 -22.25 52.88 15.49
C ARG A 984 -23.66 52.34 15.22
N LEU A 985 -24.14 51.52 16.15
CA LEU A 985 -25.47 50.94 16.17
C LEU A 985 -26.32 51.59 17.27
N ILE A 986 -27.55 51.98 16.95
CA ILE A 986 -28.56 52.41 17.92
C ILE A 986 -29.64 51.33 17.97
N ASN A 987 -29.84 50.71 19.13
CA ASN A 987 -30.93 49.74 19.34
C ASN A 987 -32.02 50.42 20.19
N TRP A 988 -33.21 50.59 19.59
CA TRP A 988 -34.34 51.30 20.21
C TRP A 988 -35.17 50.40 21.14
N SER A 989 -34.90 49.09 21.19
CA SER A 989 -35.72 48.10 21.89
C SER A 989 -34.92 47.09 22.73
N LEU A 990 -33.61 47.34 22.96
CA LEU A 990 -32.72 46.36 23.60
C LEU A 990 -33.11 46.04 25.05
N SER A 991 -33.28 47.10 25.86
CA SER A 991 -33.59 47.00 27.29
C SER A 991 -35.05 47.31 27.60
N ASP A 992 -35.63 48.28 26.89
CA ASP A 992 -37.02 48.71 27.00
C ASP A 992 -37.47 49.34 25.67
N THR A 993 -38.77 49.32 25.37
CA THR A 993 -39.41 49.96 24.21
C THR A 993 -39.93 51.36 24.50
N VAL A 994 -39.87 51.80 25.76
CA VAL A 994 -40.28 53.14 26.18
C VAL A 994 -39.41 54.21 25.51
N THR A 995 -40.04 55.16 24.81
CA THR A 995 -39.31 56.26 24.16
C THR A 995 -39.84 57.63 24.52
N ARG A 996 -38.92 58.61 24.67
CA ARG A 996 -39.26 59.99 24.99
C ARG A 996 -39.63 60.78 23.75
N VAL A 997 -40.82 61.34 23.71
CA VAL A 997 -41.32 62.28 22.72
C VAL A 997 -41.18 63.71 23.26
N VAL A 998 -40.78 64.64 22.39
CA VAL A 998 -40.70 66.06 22.72
C VAL A 998 -41.53 66.82 21.69
N ILE A 999 -42.59 67.47 22.14
CA ILE A 999 -43.43 68.37 21.34
C ILE A 999 -43.03 69.80 21.69
N ARG A 1000 -42.75 70.60 20.67
CA ARG A 1000 -42.36 72.01 20.80
C ARG A 1000 -43.53 72.89 20.38
N LEU A 1001 -43.89 73.85 21.22
CA LEU A 1001 -44.96 74.81 20.96
C LEU A 1001 -44.48 76.22 21.29
N GLY A 1002 -44.61 77.15 20.33
CA GLY A 1002 -44.42 78.58 20.57
C GLY A 1002 -45.77 79.30 20.71
N VAL A 1003 -46.01 79.96 21.85
CA VAL A 1003 -47.23 80.77 22.07
C VAL A 1003 -46.93 82.26 22.04
N ALA A 1004 -47.93 83.11 21.78
CA ALA A 1004 -47.74 84.55 21.62
C ALA A 1004 -47.30 85.21 22.93
N TYR A 1005 -46.48 86.26 22.82
CA TYR A 1005 -46.11 87.10 23.95
C TYR A 1005 -47.35 87.70 24.63
N GLY A 1006 -47.40 87.61 25.96
CA GLY A 1006 -48.55 88.00 26.77
C GLY A 1006 -49.54 86.87 27.09
N SER A 1007 -49.32 85.66 26.57
CA SER A 1007 -50.06 84.46 26.98
C SER A 1007 -49.77 84.10 28.44
N ASP A 1008 -50.77 83.63 29.16
CA ASP A 1008 -50.61 83.13 30.54
C ASP A 1008 -49.81 81.82 30.55
N LEU A 1009 -48.57 81.89 31.04
CA LEU A 1009 -47.62 80.78 31.05
C LEU A 1009 -48.10 79.58 31.90
N ASP A 1010 -48.78 79.85 33.02
CA ASP A 1010 -49.29 78.81 33.91
C ASP A 1010 -50.48 78.11 33.25
N LYS A 1011 -51.36 78.88 32.59
CA LYS A 1011 -52.48 78.33 31.81
C LYS A 1011 -51.99 77.50 30.61
N VAL A 1012 -50.95 77.93 29.91
CA VAL A 1012 -50.33 77.17 28.81
C VAL A 1012 -49.76 75.84 29.31
N LYS A 1013 -49.06 75.87 30.45
CA LYS A 1013 -48.53 74.67 31.09
C LYS A 1013 -49.65 73.71 31.50
N GLU A 1014 -50.72 74.22 32.10
CA GLU A 1014 -51.88 73.41 32.50
C GLU A 1014 -52.54 72.74 31.30
N VAL A 1015 -52.80 73.49 30.22
CA VAL A 1015 -53.41 72.96 29.00
C VAL A 1015 -52.54 71.88 28.35
N LEU A 1016 -51.23 72.12 28.21
CA LEU A 1016 -50.30 71.15 27.64
C LEU A 1016 -50.17 69.88 28.49
N LEU A 1017 -50.17 70.01 29.82
CA LEU A 1017 -50.17 68.86 30.72
C LEU A 1017 -51.47 68.08 30.65
N LYS A 1018 -52.61 68.77 30.56
CA LYS A 1018 -53.93 68.14 30.40
C LYS A 1018 -54.01 67.32 29.12
N VAL A 1019 -53.58 67.89 27.99
CA VAL A 1019 -53.53 67.18 26.70
C VAL A 1019 -52.71 65.90 26.80
N ALA A 1020 -51.57 65.94 27.51
CA ALA A 1020 -50.71 64.78 27.69
C ALA A 1020 -51.32 63.73 28.63
N HIS A 1021 -51.96 64.14 29.73
CA HIS A 1021 -52.57 63.21 30.70
C HIS A 1021 -53.81 62.51 30.15
N ASP A 1022 -54.60 63.20 29.34
CA ASP A 1022 -55.84 62.67 28.75
C ASP A 1022 -55.56 61.69 27.58
N HIS A 1023 -54.33 61.68 27.05
CA HIS A 1023 -53.99 60.86 25.89
C HIS A 1023 -53.67 59.40 26.27
N PRO A 1024 -54.40 58.40 25.75
CA PRO A 1024 -54.33 57.01 26.23
C PRO A 1024 -52.97 56.32 26.03
N LYS A 1025 -52.18 56.80 25.06
CA LYS A 1025 -50.84 56.25 24.73
C LYS A 1025 -49.67 56.93 25.46
N VAL A 1026 -49.93 58.02 26.19
CA VAL A 1026 -48.91 58.71 26.98
C VAL A 1026 -48.77 57.99 28.33
N MET A 1027 -47.53 57.75 28.74
CA MET A 1027 -47.25 57.11 30.02
C MET A 1027 -47.43 58.10 31.18
N GLN A 1028 -48.02 57.61 32.28
CA GLN A 1028 -48.14 58.36 33.53
C GLN A 1028 -46.87 58.25 34.39
N GLU A 1029 -46.08 57.20 34.18
CA GLU A 1029 -44.76 57.01 34.80
C GLU A 1029 -43.77 56.57 33.71
N PRO A 1030 -42.73 57.37 33.38
CA PRO A 1030 -42.45 58.71 33.89
C PRO A 1030 -43.51 59.74 33.45
N ALA A 1031 -43.93 60.61 34.37
CA ALA A 1031 -44.97 61.59 34.12
C ALA A 1031 -44.58 62.60 33.02
N PRO A 1032 -45.53 63.05 32.17
CA PRO A 1032 -45.27 64.09 31.19
C PRO A 1032 -44.93 65.41 31.91
N ALA A 1033 -43.98 66.14 31.35
CA ALA A 1033 -43.50 67.40 31.91
C ALA A 1033 -43.49 68.47 30.83
N VAL A 1034 -44.00 69.66 31.17
CA VAL A 1034 -43.96 70.84 30.31
C VAL A 1034 -42.92 71.81 30.86
N PHE A 1035 -41.98 72.19 30.01
CA PHE A 1035 -40.94 73.16 30.32
C PHE A 1035 -41.16 74.42 29.49
N PHE A 1036 -41.14 75.58 30.13
CA PHE A 1036 -40.85 76.82 29.41
C PHE A 1036 -39.35 76.84 29.14
N THR A 1037 -38.96 76.85 27.87
CA THR A 1037 -37.57 76.61 27.46
C THR A 1037 -36.81 77.90 27.21
N THR A 1038 -37.38 78.82 26.43
CA THR A 1038 -36.70 80.05 26.02
C THR A 1038 -37.72 81.11 25.59
N PHE A 1039 -37.38 82.38 25.77
CA PHE A 1039 -38.06 83.52 25.14
C PHE A 1039 -37.54 83.64 23.70
N GLY A 1040 -38.35 83.21 22.72
CA GLY A 1040 -38.02 83.23 21.30
C GLY A 1040 -38.23 84.60 20.65
N PRO A 1041 -37.81 84.81 19.39
CA PRO A 1041 -37.90 86.12 18.71
C PRO A 1041 -39.33 86.67 18.58
N SER A 1042 -40.33 85.79 18.51
CA SER A 1042 -41.75 86.16 18.42
C SER A 1042 -42.67 85.24 19.26
N THR A 1043 -42.08 84.28 19.97
CA THR A 1043 -42.78 83.18 20.62
C THR A 1043 -42.26 82.97 22.05
N LEU A 1044 -43.13 82.50 22.93
CA LEU A 1044 -42.78 81.93 24.23
C LEU A 1044 -42.69 80.41 24.02
N ASP A 1045 -41.47 79.84 24.03
CA ASP A 1045 -41.24 78.46 23.60
C ASP A 1045 -41.40 77.46 24.74
N HIS A 1046 -42.35 76.55 24.61
CA HIS A 1046 -42.60 75.45 25.52
C HIS A 1046 -42.23 74.09 24.90
N GLU A 1047 -41.67 73.21 25.72
CA GLU A 1047 -41.46 71.79 25.40
C GLU A 1047 -42.34 70.92 26.28
N LEU A 1048 -43.29 70.21 25.66
CA LEU A 1048 -43.99 69.09 26.27
C LEU A 1048 -43.15 67.82 26.05
N ARG A 1049 -42.57 67.28 27.13
CA ARG A 1049 -41.79 66.05 27.13
C ARG A 1049 -42.63 64.93 27.76
N LEU A 1050 -42.77 63.83 27.04
CA LEU A 1050 -43.58 62.69 27.47
C LEU A 1050 -42.97 61.37 27.01
N TYR A 1051 -43.44 60.27 27.55
CA TYR A 1051 -43.00 58.92 27.16
C TYR A 1051 -44.16 58.14 26.56
N VAL A 1052 -43.86 57.33 25.54
CA VAL A 1052 -44.79 56.35 24.96
C VAL A 1052 -44.23 54.95 25.15
N ARG A 1053 -45.11 53.96 25.33
CA ARG A 1053 -44.74 52.57 25.65
C ARG A 1053 -44.06 51.83 24.49
N GLU A 1054 -44.50 52.11 23.27
CA GLU A 1054 -43.99 51.46 22.07
C GLU A 1054 -43.45 52.49 21.07
N LEU A 1055 -42.38 52.13 20.38
CA LEU A 1055 -41.78 52.99 19.36
C LEU A 1055 -42.76 53.34 18.22
N ARG A 1056 -43.66 52.42 17.85
CA ARG A 1056 -44.65 52.63 16.78
C ARG A 1056 -45.69 53.69 17.13
N ASP A 1057 -45.97 53.85 18.43
CA ASP A 1057 -46.94 54.84 18.91
C ASP A 1057 -46.40 56.28 18.85
N ARG A 1058 -45.07 56.45 18.72
CA ARG A 1058 -44.42 57.76 18.70
C ARG A 1058 -45.05 58.71 17.68
N SER A 1059 -45.11 58.31 16.42
CA SER A 1059 -45.59 59.20 15.35
C SER A 1059 -47.10 59.47 15.44
N TYR A 1060 -47.90 58.44 15.76
CA TYR A 1060 -49.34 58.59 15.94
C TYR A 1060 -49.68 59.50 17.12
N THR A 1061 -49.02 59.28 18.26
CA THR A 1061 -49.21 60.09 19.47
C THR A 1061 -48.79 61.54 19.23
N VAL A 1062 -47.72 61.80 18.46
CA VAL A 1062 -47.33 63.18 18.09
C VAL A 1062 -48.41 63.87 17.26
N ASP A 1063 -48.98 63.19 16.24
CA ASP A 1063 -50.05 63.77 15.42
C ASP A 1063 -51.31 64.05 16.26
N GLU A 1064 -51.75 63.07 17.05
CA GLU A 1064 -52.92 63.17 17.91
C GLU A 1064 -52.77 64.28 18.96
N LEU A 1065 -51.62 64.36 19.63
CA LEU A 1065 -51.33 65.41 20.61
C LEU A 1065 -51.24 66.78 19.96
N ASN A 1066 -50.56 66.94 18.82
CA ASN A 1066 -50.48 68.24 18.15
C ASN A 1066 -51.87 68.77 17.75
N ARG A 1067 -52.75 67.90 17.27
CA ARG A 1067 -54.15 68.26 16.96
C ARG A 1067 -54.95 68.64 18.21
N ALA A 1068 -54.73 67.91 19.32
CA ALA A 1068 -55.38 68.20 20.59
C ALA A 1068 -54.87 69.51 21.21
N ILE A 1069 -53.57 69.78 21.12
CA ILE A 1069 -52.93 71.04 21.55
C ILE A 1069 -53.54 72.21 20.78
N ASP A 1070 -53.58 72.16 19.45
CA ASP A 1070 -54.17 73.22 18.62
C ASP A 1070 -55.63 73.51 19.02
N ARG A 1071 -56.44 72.47 19.21
CA ARG A 1071 -57.84 72.60 19.62
C ARG A 1071 -57.96 73.25 21.01
N LEU A 1072 -57.24 72.71 22.01
CA LEU A 1072 -57.35 73.17 23.39
C LEU A 1072 -56.72 74.56 23.59
N CYS A 1073 -55.67 74.92 22.85
CA CYS A 1073 -55.16 76.28 22.83
C CYS A 1073 -56.24 77.25 22.33
N ARG A 1074 -56.94 76.91 21.25
CA ARG A 1074 -58.04 77.73 20.71
C ARG A 1074 -59.21 77.89 21.68
N GLU A 1075 -59.62 76.82 22.35
CA GLU A 1075 -60.72 76.82 23.34
C GLU A 1075 -60.38 77.62 24.61
N ASN A 1076 -59.09 77.83 24.91
CA ASN A 1076 -58.62 78.53 26.11
C ASN A 1076 -58.07 79.93 25.83
N ASP A 1077 -58.31 80.48 24.64
CA ASP A 1077 -57.81 81.78 24.17
C ASP A 1077 -56.27 81.91 24.22
N ILE A 1078 -55.56 80.78 24.05
CA ILE A 1078 -54.11 80.74 23.93
C ILE A 1078 -53.74 80.88 22.45
N ASN A 1079 -53.14 82.01 22.09
CA ASN A 1079 -52.76 82.28 20.72
C ASN A 1079 -51.41 81.62 20.39
N ILE A 1080 -51.41 80.66 19.47
CA ILE A 1080 -50.17 80.07 18.93
C ILE A 1080 -49.51 81.14 18.06
N ALA A 1081 -48.27 81.50 18.38
CA ALA A 1081 -47.64 82.68 17.81
C ALA A 1081 -47.35 82.51 16.31
N PHE A 1082 -47.74 83.52 15.54
CA PHE A 1082 -47.13 83.80 14.25
C PHE A 1082 -45.87 84.66 14.46
N ASN A 1083 -44.99 84.71 13.45
CA ASN A 1083 -43.87 85.64 13.47
C ASN A 1083 -44.37 87.08 13.62
N GLN A 1084 -43.93 87.76 14.67
CA GLN A 1084 -44.31 89.14 14.98
C GLN A 1084 -43.26 90.07 14.37
N LEU A 1085 -43.71 91.14 13.73
CA LEU A 1085 -42.86 92.19 13.19
C LEU A 1085 -43.37 93.53 13.71
N GLU A 1086 -42.56 94.23 14.49
CA GLU A 1086 -42.82 95.62 14.84
C GLU A 1086 -42.31 96.50 13.69
N VAL A 1087 -43.22 97.24 13.04
CA VAL A 1087 -42.90 98.11 11.91
C VAL A 1087 -43.05 99.56 12.36
N HIS A 1088 -41.92 100.25 12.49
CA HIS A 1088 -41.92 101.70 12.73
C HIS A 1088 -42.00 102.43 11.39
N LEU A 1089 -43.16 103.00 11.08
CA LEU A 1089 -43.38 103.81 9.89
C LEU A 1089 -43.10 105.28 10.23
N ARG A 1090 -42.06 105.86 9.62
CA ARG A 1090 -41.71 107.29 9.76
C ARG A 1090 -42.12 108.06 8.52
N ASN A 1091 -42.84 109.16 8.70
CA ASN A 1091 -43.19 110.10 7.62
C ASN A 1091 -42.12 111.21 7.49
N GLU A 1092 -42.04 111.90 6.35
CA GLU A 1092 -41.03 112.93 6.03
C GLU A 1092 -40.97 114.11 7.02
N LYS A 1093 -42.00 114.30 7.87
CA LYS A 1093 -42.04 115.32 8.92
C LYS A 1093 -41.46 114.88 10.28
N GLY A 1094 -40.99 113.64 10.41
CA GLY A 1094 -40.36 113.13 11.63
C GLY A 1094 -41.30 112.64 12.73
N ASP A 1095 -42.62 112.60 12.49
CA ASP A 1095 -43.58 112.01 13.41
C ASP A 1095 -43.56 110.46 13.29
N GLU A 1096 -43.43 109.78 14.42
CA GLU A 1096 -43.31 108.32 14.51
C GLU A 1096 -44.67 107.71 14.89
N VAL A 1097 -45.23 106.87 14.01
CA VAL A 1097 -46.46 106.11 14.31
C VAL A 1097 -46.08 104.65 14.48
N THR A 1098 -46.20 104.15 15.71
CA THR A 1098 -46.03 102.72 16.02
C THR A 1098 -47.42 102.08 16.04
N GLU A 1099 -47.73 101.28 15.02
CA GLU A 1099 -48.97 100.50 14.99
C GLU A 1099 -48.70 99.11 15.57
N VAL A 1100 -49.00 98.92 16.87
CA VAL A 1100 -48.96 97.60 17.51
C VAL A 1100 -50.35 96.96 17.39
N LYS A 1101 -50.50 95.98 16.50
CA LYS A 1101 -51.77 95.25 16.35
C LYS A 1101 -51.91 94.23 17.50
N ARG A 1102 -52.62 94.58 18.57
CA ARG A 1102 -53.07 93.65 19.63
C ARG A 1102 -54.55 93.35 19.45
N ASP A 1103 -54.89 92.15 19.00
CA ASP A 1103 -56.29 91.68 18.91
C ASP A 1103 -56.76 91.15 20.29
N GLY A 1104 -57.75 91.82 20.90
CA GLY A 1104 -58.46 91.38 22.10
C GLY A 1104 -59.67 92.27 22.46
N LYS A 1105 -60.89 91.77 22.19
CA LYS A 1105 -62.26 92.36 22.23
C LYS A 1105 -62.67 93.19 23.46
N GLY A 1106 -63.59 94.16 23.28
CA GLY A 1106 -64.29 94.91 24.36
C GLY A 1106 -65.83 94.91 24.25
N ASP A 1107 -66.51 95.19 25.38
CA ASP A 1107 -67.72 96.06 25.49
C ASP A 1107 -68.14 96.31 26.97
N ASP A 1108 -68.24 97.62 27.29
CA ASP A 1108 -69.10 98.43 28.19
C ASP A 1108 -69.65 98.01 29.58
N LEU A 1109 -69.44 98.91 30.56
CA LEU A 1109 -70.48 99.67 31.29
C LEU A 1109 -69.93 101.03 31.76
N ALA A 1110 -70.63 102.13 31.45
CA ALA A 1110 -70.28 103.53 31.73
C ALA A 1110 -70.96 104.07 33.05
N PRO A 1111 -70.95 105.37 33.40
CA PRO A 1111 -70.19 105.92 34.54
C PRO A 1111 -71.02 106.71 35.61
N SER A 1112 -70.44 107.01 36.79
CA SER A 1112 -70.57 108.32 37.49
C SER A 1112 -69.70 108.40 38.76
N VAL A 1113 -69.16 109.60 39.00
CA VAL A 1113 -68.15 110.03 39.99
C VAL A 1113 -68.78 110.48 41.32
N ALA A 1114 -68.13 110.23 42.47
CA ALA A 1114 -67.91 111.21 43.57
C ALA A 1114 -67.08 110.61 44.73
N SER A 1115 -66.21 111.47 45.29
CA SER A 1115 -65.31 111.36 46.46
C SER A 1115 -64.13 110.39 46.42
#